data_AF-A0A661R616-F1
#
_entry.id   AF-A0A661R616-F1
#
_cell.length_a   1.000
_cell.length_b   1.000
_cell.length_c   1.000
_cell.angle_alpha   90.00
_cell.angle_beta   90.00
_cell.angle_gamma   90.00
#
_symmetry.space_group_name_H-M   'P 1'
#
loop_
_entity.id
_entity.type
_entity.pdbx_description
1 polymer ?
#
loop_
_entity_poly.entity_id
_entity_poly.type
_entity_poly.pdbx_seq_one_letter_code
_entity_poly.pdbx_strand_id
1 'polypeptide(L)'
;MRHGFYLKEEWEELLDGEVALPDEIPGDSAEEKRANYAALLASQLRVSYPTAVVSEMVKQDVILSDLDQSVKERVTQFLDEHQGRFELGLHPVEQYLGKNEIALDKEALTEIKRLQRVYQITPSDEAMAVLMNNKLDSAYAVVRYDEQRFVDSFKEKLGGETVARLTYTKAQQVHNAVLNIATSYMLERVALPLHAAPRKTKPGEREAYDSSILAYPTLEGLFGEMDYCACEHCRSWLSPAAYLVDLLQFLDPPASEKKNPLEVLLEHRPDIQYLQLTCENTNTVLPYIDLVNEVLEHWVVNGSLATFKGHNIETGVTTEELLASPQFVSDTAYEKLKKQLFPLPLPFHRPLEITRRYFAHFDVSLCDAMEWLRPSDNLERPGGITDKPYAWRDILMERLGLSRQEYRILTDSTIPLQTLYGEDPGTVTVGELISHLTEIEIQRPDGTTEFRQIGIANAKLFARRLNLSYEELIEIVHTQFMGLIKFSDPAGGEDICSFDTVEFRYARPDFDNNELQPIEFLKLLRFVRLWKKLGWSIEQTDKAIKALYPTDQFPAPEDDWDAARTKLDMGFQTLLIRLAHLQVIMKKLNLNPETDLLPLLACWSSIDTHGSRSLYRRMFLNPTILALDSVFQEDGYGNYLADRIEFHDSNTKPKLTEHSEALRAAFNLTGEEFDLILHELGFDRETALNIANISAIFRHSYLARRLRLSVRELLALKALSGLDPFEPLGLAPPDSARAFGEVRPPAIRFIELAQQIKASAFKVSQLVYFLQHEDWSGKSSPSKEDIHTFARTLRSDLLRIEEENAVQEDITGEVDFLMRLKRQQVLETISARLDVDLGVIKPLLEDAGALHAMDNAHEPSIVDFLELGTKEISTEVIQSFRSTYVRLLKALAIAEVVGLSGE
;
A
#
# COMPACT_ATOMS: atom_id res chain seq x y z
N MET A 1 -35.74 -41.08 -61.27
CA MET A 1 -35.24 -40.03 -60.36
C MET A 1 -36.35 -39.22 -59.71
N ARG A 2 -37.31 -38.65 -60.45
CA ARG A 2 -38.41 -37.79 -59.93
C ARG A 2 -39.39 -38.42 -58.91
N HIS A 3 -39.11 -39.62 -58.40
CA HIS A 3 -39.97 -40.39 -57.49
C HIS A 3 -39.14 -40.94 -56.32
N GLY A 4 -38.12 -40.20 -55.85
CA GLY A 4 -37.37 -40.61 -54.65
C GLY A 4 -36.40 -41.80 -54.79
N PHE A 5 -36.32 -42.49 -55.94
CA PHE A 5 -35.45 -43.68 -56.16
C PHE A 5 -33.94 -43.52 -55.92
N TYR A 6 -33.46 -42.35 -55.49
CA TYR A 6 -32.12 -42.24 -54.92
C TYR A 6 -32.07 -42.76 -53.47
N LEU A 7 -33.22 -42.96 -52.82
CA LEU A 7 -33.37 -43.58 -51.51
C LEU A 7 -33.53 -45.10 -51.65
N LYS A 8 -33.02 -45.85 -50.68
CA LYS A 8 -33.08 -47.32 -50.67
C LYS A 8 -34.51 -47.80 -50.47
N GLU A 9 -35.25 -47.12 -49.62
CA GLU A 9 -36.62 -47.45 -49.18
C GLU A 9 -37.58 -47.52 -50.37
N GLU A 10 -37.45 -46.58 -51.32
CA GLU A 10 -38.25 -46.54 -52.56
C GLU A 10 -37.97 -47.74 -53.49
N TRP A 11 -36.77 -48.31 -53.44
CA TRP A 11 -36.46 -49.56 -54.14
C TRP A 11 -36.96 -50.77 -53.39
N GLU A 12 -36.95 -50.77 -52.06
CA GLU A 12 -37.50 -51.87 -51.24
C GLU A 12 -39.00 -52.05 -51.43
N GLU A 13 -39.75 -50.96 -51.65
CA GLU A 13 -41.17 -51.03 -52.01
C GLU A 13 -41.42 -51.65 -53.39
N LEU A 14 -40.50 -51.48 -54.34
CA LEU A 14 -40.60 -52.03 -55.70
C LEU A 14 -40.02 -53.45 -55.84
N LEU A 15 -39.03 -53.79 -55.02
CA LEU A 15 -38.35 -55.09 -55.02
C LEU A 15 -39.09 -56.08 -54.10
N ASP A 16 -40.32 -56.46 -54.46
CA ASP A 16 -41.12 -57.39 -53.65
C ASP A 16 -40.60 -58.85 -53.68
N GLY A 17 -41.38 -59.78 -53.13
CA GLY A 17 -41.08 -61.21 -53.07
C GLY A 17 -40.94 -61.90 -54.44
N GLU A 18 -41.42 -61.28 -55.52
CA GLU A 18 -41.49 -61.88 -56.86
C GLU A 18 -40.33 -61.46 -57.79
N VAL A 19 -39.54 -60.45 -57.40
CA VAL A 19 -38.40 -59.97 -58.20
C VAL A 19 -37.17 -60.85 -57.97
N ALA A 20 -36.64 -61.44 -59.04
CA ALA A 20 -35.42 -62.25 -58.99
C ALA A 20 -34.19 -61.38 -58.67
N LEU A 21 -33.49 -61.72 -57.58
CA LEU A 21 -32.26 -61.04 -57.16
C LEU A 21 -31.05 -61.66 -57.87
N PRO A 22 -30.08 -60.86 -58.36
CA PRO A 22 -28.83 -61.40 -58.90
C PRO A 22 -28.06 -62.22 -57.86
N ASP A 23 -27.50 -63.35 -58.27
CA ASP A 23 -26.79 -64.29 -57.37
C ASP A 23 -25.55 -63.63 -56.74
N GLU A 24 -24.96 -62.64 -57.41
CA GLU A 24 -23.75 -61.91 -57.02
C GLU A 24 -23.94 -60.93 -55.86
N ILE A 25 -25.19 -60.66 -55.43
CA ILE A 25 -25.47 -59.76 -54.31
C ILE A 25 -25.15 -60.47 -52.98
N PRO A 26 -24.26 -59.90 -52.14
CA PRO A 26 -23.90 -60.49 -50.85
C PRO A 26 -25.06 -60.42 -49.84
N GLY A 27 -25.14 -61.41 -48.94
CA GLY A 27 -26.14 -61.47 -47.86
C GLY A 27 -26.42 -62.91 -47.44
N ASP A 28 -26.60 -63.14 -46.14
CA ASP A 28 -26.82 -64.46 -45.55
C ASP A 28 -28.30 -64.90 -45.64
N SER A 29 -29.21 -63.93 -45.83
CA SER A 29 -30.64 -64.16 -46.05
C SER A 29 -31.15 -63.53 -47.35
N ALA A 30 -32.28 -64.03 -47.87
CA ALA A 30 -32.92 -63.45 -49.06
C ALA A 30 -33.42 -62.01 -48.82
N GLU A 31 -33.76 -61.67 -47.57
CA GLU A 31 -34.14 -60.32 -47.15
C GLU A 31 -32.92 -59.40 -47.15
N GLU A 32 -31.78 -59.86 -46.64
CA GLU A 32 -30.53 -59.10 -46.62
C GLU A 32 -29.99 -58.88 -48.03
N LYS A 33 -30.04 -59.89 -48.91
CA LYS A 33 -29.68 -59.74 -50.33
C LYS A 33 -30.57 -58.70 -51.04
N ARG A 34 -31.87 -58.68 -50.75
CA ARG A 34 -32.81 -57.70 -51.32
C ARG A 34 -32.47 -56.28 -50.87
N ALA A 35 -32.23 -56.09 -49.57
CA ALA A 35 -31.83 -54.81 -49.00
C ALA A 35 -30.51 -54.31 -49.62
N ASN A 36 -29.52 -55.20 -49.78
CA ASN A 36 -28.24 -54.87 -50.41
C ASN A 36 -28.39 -54.54 -51.90
N TYR A 37 -29.31 -55.21 -52.61
CA TYR A 37 -29.61 -54.89 -54.01
C TYR A 37 -30.32 -53.54 -54.17
N ALA A 38 -31.30 -53.24 -53.30
CA ALA A 38 -31.95 -51.93 -53.23
C ALA A 38 -30.93 -50.81 -52.99
N ALA A 39 -30.01 -51.02 -52.05
CA ALA A 39 -28.93 -50.08 -51.75
C ALA A 39 -27.96 -49.90 -52.95
N LEU A 40 -27.65 -50.97 -53.68
CA LEU A 40 -26.83 -50.92 -54.89
C LEU A 40 -27.50 -50.09 -56.00
N LEU A 41 -28.79 -50.30 -56.27
CA LEU A 41 -29.54 -49.55 -57.28
C LEU A 41 -29.64 -48.07 -56.93
N ALA A 42 -29.92 -47.74 -55.67
CA ALA A 42 -29.91 -46.38 -55.16
C ALA A 42 -28.52 -45.72 -55.34
N SER A 43 -27.45 -46.44 -54.96
CA SER A 43 -26.06 -45.97 -55.12
C SER A 43 -25.69 -45.72 -56.59
N GLN A 44 -26.06 -46.62 -57.50
CA GLN A 44 -25.81 -46.47 -58.93
C GLN A 44 -26.50 -45.23 -59.50
N LEU A 45 -27.73 -44.94 -59.05
CA LEU A 45 -28.48 -43.75 -59.47
C LEU A 45 -27.80 -42.45 -59.02
N ARG A 46 -27.33 -42.41 -57.77
CA ARG A 46 -26.62 -41.24 -57.20
C ARG A 46 -25.32 -40.94 -57.92
N VAL A 47 -24.53 -41.98 -58.22
CA VAL A 47 -23.25 -41.82 -58.92
C VAL A 47 -23.46 -41.41 -60.38
N SER A 48 -24.49 -41.96 -61.05
CA SER A 48 -24.72 -41.70 -62.48
C SER A 48 -25.36 -40.33 -62.75
N TYR A 49 -26.09 -39.77 -61.77
CA TYR A 49 -26.89 -38.56 -61.95
C TYR A 49 -26.88 -37.60 -60.74
N PRO A 50 -25.69 -37.14 -60.30
CA PRO A 50 -25.55 -36.37 -59.06
C PRO A 50 -26.35 -35.05 -59.06
N THR A 51 -26.33 -34.28 -60.16
CA THR A 51 -27.07 -33.00 -60.27
C THR A 51 -28.58 -33.18 -60.12
N ALA A 52 -29.13 -34.26 -60.69
CA ALA A 52 -30.56 -34.53 -60.66
C ALA A 52 -31.02 -35.04 -59.28
N VAL A 53 -30.17 -35.80 -58.58
CA VAL A 53 -30.42 -36.18 -57.18
C VAL A 53 -30.44 -34.95 -56.28
N VAL A 54 -29.45 -34.06 -56.38
CA VAL A 54 -29.44 -32.82 -55.58
C VAL A 54 -30.64 -31.92 -55.90
N SER A 55 -31.03 -31.81 -57.18
CA SER A 55 -32.26 -31.09 -57.57
C SER A 55 -33.50 -31.66 -56.87
N GLU A 56 -33.64 -32.99 -56.82
CA GLU A 56 -34.76 -33.65 -56.15
C GLU A 56 -34.72 -33.45 -54.64
N MET A 57 -33.54 -33.49 -54.02
CA MET A 57 -33.38 -33.19 -52.59
C MET A 57 -33.81 -31.76 -52.22
N VAL A 58 -33.57 -30.78 -53.10
CA VAL A 58 -34.07 -29.41 -52.93
C VAL A 58 -35.60 -29.37 -53.07
N LYS A 59 -36.18 -30.08 -54.05
CA LYS A 59 -37.65 -30.17 -54.21
C LYS A 59 -38.36 -30.81 -53.01
N GLN A 60 -37.72 -31.81 -52.41
CA GLN A 60 -38.26 -32.58 -51.28
C GLN A 60 -37.98 -31.92 -49.92
N ASP A 61 -37.43 -30.70 -49.89
CA ASP A 61 -37.04 -29.97 -48.67
C ASP A 61 -36.05 -30.76 -47.77
N VAL A 62 -35.28 -31.68 -48.34
CA VAL A 62 -34.23 -32.43 -47.63
C VAL A 62 -33.03 -31.51 -47.34
N ILE A 63 -32.76 -30.58 -48.26
CA ILE A 63 -31.72 -29.56 -48.15
C ILE A 63 -32.26 -28.21 -48.57
N LEU A 64 -31.65 -27.13 -48.07
CA LEU A 64 -32.09 -25.74 -48.31
C LEU A 64 -33.51 -25.44 -47.82
N SER A 65 -34.04 -26.24 -46.88
CA SER A 65 -35.40 -26.12 -46.36
C SER A 65 -35.70 -24.72 -45.78
N ASP A 66 -34.67 -24.01 -45.33
CA ASP A 66 -34.70 -22.67 -44.75
C ASP A 66 -34.90 -21.52 -45.75
N LEU A 67 -34.82 -21.78 -47.05
CA LEU A 67 -34.96 -20.75 -48.09
C LEU A 67 -36.41 -20.48 -48.48
N ASP A 68 -36.65 -19.26 -48.97
CA ASP A 68 -37.91 -18.89 -49.61
C ASP A 68 -38.21 -19.80 -50.81
N GLN A 69 -39.49 -20.20 -50.94
CA GLN A 69 -39.95 -21.10 -51.99
C GLN A 69 -39.56 -20.62 -53.40
N SER A 70 -39.59 -19.30 -53.63
CA SER A 70 -39.24 -18.72 -54.93
C SER A 70 -37.76 -18.95 -55.29
N VAL A 71 -36.86 -18.95 -54.31
CA VAL A 71 -35.42 -19.19 -54.53
C VAL A 71 -35.19 -20.67 -54.80
N LYS A 72 -35.84 -21.56 -54.03
CA LYS A 72 -35.79 -23.01 -54.25
C LYS A 72 -36.26 -23.40 -55.65
N GLU A 73 -37.36 -22.79 -56.12
CA GLU A 73 -37.88 -23.02 -57.47
C GLU A 73 -36.86 -22.65 -58.55
N ARG A 74 -36.18 -21.50 -58.41
CA ARG A 74 -35.14 -21.06 -59.37
C ARG A 74 -33.89 -21.94 -59.33
N VAL A 75 -33.43 -22.34 -58.14
CA VAL A 75 -32.31 -23.28 -57.97
C VAL A 75 -32.65 -24.63 -58.63
N THR A 76 -33.84 -25.15 -58.34
CA THR A 76 -34.34 -26.42 -58.89
C THR A 76 -34.48 -26.34 -60.41
N GLN A 77 -35.04 -25.24 -60.93
CA GLN A 77 -35.19 -25.00 -62.36
C GLN A 77 -33.82 -25.06 -63.07
N PHE A 78 -32.81 -24.36 -62.53
CA PHE A 78 -31.47 -24.40 -63.08
C PHE A 78 -30.88 -25.82 -63.10
N LEU A 79 -30.97 -26.55 -61.98
CA LEU A 79 -30.41 -27.90 -61.88
C LEU A 79 -31.13 -28.88 -62.82
N ASP A 80 -32.45 -28.76 -62.99
CA ASP A 80 -33.27 -29.60 -63.88
C ASP A 80 -33.04 -29.29 -65.37
N GLU A 81 -32.96 -28.01 -65.75
CA GLU A 81 -32.79 -27.59 -67.15
C GLU A 81 -31.40 -27.95 -67.69
N HIS A 82 -30.39 -27.95 -66.82
CA HIS A 82 -29.01 -28.22 -67.19
C HIS A 82 -28.52 -29.62 -66.81
N GLN A 83 -29.40 -30.49 -66.30
CA GLN A 83 -29.05 -31.88 -65.99
C GLN A 83 -28.50 -32.60 -67.23
N GLY A 84 -27.31 -33.19 -67.10
CA GLY A 84 -26.61 -33.90 -68.20
C GLY A 84 -25.58 -33.07 -68.98
N ARG A 85 -25.56 -31.73 -68.83
CA ARG A 85 -24.46 -30.86 -69.32
C ARG A 85 -23.70 -30.20 -68.18
N PHE A 86 -24.41 -29.89 -67.08
CA PHE A 86 -23.84 -29.39 -65.84
C PHE A 86 -23.79 -30.53 -64.81
N GLU A 87 -22.62 -30.70 -64.21
CA GLU A 87 -22.38 -31.76 -63.23
C GLU A 87 -21.75 -31.14 -61.98
N LEU A 88 -22.45 -31.28 -60.85
CA LEU A 88 -21.97 -30.81 -59.54
C LEU A 88 -20.66 -31.50 -59.18
N GLY A 89 -19.68 -30.70 -58.74
CA GLY A 89 -18.34 -31.20 -58.36
C GLY A 89 -17.36 -31.32 -59.53
N LEU A 90 -17.83 -31.32 -60.79
CA LEU A 90 -16.97 -31.39 -61.97
C LEU A 90 -16.85 -30.04 -62.70
N HIS A 91 -17.97 -29.34 -62.88
CA HIS A 91 -18.01 -28.05 -63.59
C HIS A 91 -18.13 -26.88 -62.60
N PRO A 92 -17.18 -25.91 -62.57
CA PRO A 92 -17.35 -24.70 -61.79
C PRO A 92 -18.57 -23.88 -62.26
N VAL A 93 -19.52 -23.59 -61.36
CA VAL A 93 -20.81 -22.91 -61.70
C VAL A 93 -20.61 -21.67 -62.56
N GLU A 94 -19.74 -20.75 -62.14
CA GLU A 94 -19.56 -19.46 -62.84
C GLU A 94 -18.94 -19.63 -64.22
N GLN A 95 -18.02 -20.60 -64.37
CA GLN A 95 -17.44 -20.91 -65.66
C GLN A 95 -18.47 -21.53 -66.59
N TYR A 96 -19.33 -22.41 -66.07
CA TYR A 96 -20.42 -22.98 -66.84
C TYR A 96 -21.42 -21.89 -67.27
N LEU A 97 -21.80 -20.98 -66.37
CA LEU A 97 -22.71 -19.88 -66.69
C LEU A 97 -22.11 -18.94 -67.75
N GLY A 98 -20.84 -18.53 -67.57
CA GLY A 98 -20.15 -17.63 -68.48
C GLY A 98 -19.93 -18.23 -69.87
N LYS A 99 -19.53 -19.51 -69.94
CA LYS A 99 -19.30 -20.21 -71.22
C LYS A 99 -20.58 -20.44 -72.02
N ASN A 100 -21.71 -20.61 -71.34
CA ASN A 100 -23.00 -20.88 -71.98
C ASN A 100 -23.92 -19.64 -72.03
N GLU A 101 -23.43 -18.46 -71.65
CA GLU A 101 -24.18 -17.20 -71.63
C GLU A 101 -25.51 -17.27 -70.84
N ILE A 102 -25.52 -18.05 -69.75
CA ILE A 102 -26.72 -18.25 -68.92
C ILE A 102 -26.80 -17.14 -67.86
N ALA A 103 -27.89 -16.39 -67.86
CA ALA A 103 -28.18 -15.40 -66.83
C ALA A 103 -28.94 -16.05 -65.65
N LEU A 104 -28.41 -15.88 -64.44
CA LEU A 104 -29.00 -16.37 -63.19
C LEU A 104 -28.99 -15.24 -62.15
N ASP A 105 -30.05 -15.12 -61.35
CA ASP A 105 -30.12 -14.13 -60.26
C ASP A 105 -29.09 -14.40 -59.16
N LYS A 106 -28.73 -13.35 -58.41
CA LYS A 106 -27.66 -13.42 -57.40
C LYS A 106 -28.02 -14.37 -56.25
N GLU A 107 -29.28 -14.41 -55.84
CA GLU A 107 -29.75 -15.29 -54.78
C GLU A 107 -29.61 -16.76 -55.20
N ALA A 108 -30.16 -17.16 -56.37
CA ALA A 108 -30.04 -18.53 -56.86
C ALA A 108 -28.57 -18.95 -57.12
N LEU A 109 -27.75 -18.05 -57.67
CA LEU A 109 -26.32 -18.30 -57.88
C LEU A 109 -25.58 -18.57 -56.56
N THR A 110 -25.91 -17.84 -55.50
CA THR A 110 -25.29 -18.00 -54.18
C THR A 110 -25.56 -19.39 -53.62
N GLU A 111 -26.80 -19.87 -53.74
CA GLU A 111 -27.19 -21.18 -53.23
C GLU A 111 -26.65 -22.32 -54.10
N ILE A 112 -26.58 -22.17 -55.43
CA ILE A 112 -25.94 -23.18 -56.29
C ILE A 112 -24.43 -23.27 -56.01
N LYS A 113 -23.76 -22.15 -55.74
CA LYS A 113 -22.37 -22.15 -55.25
C LYS A 113 -22.25 -22.84 -53.90
N ARG A 114 -23.20 -22.62 -52.98
CA ARG A 114 -23.26 -23.30 -51.67
C ARG A 114 -23.38 -24.81 -51.84
N LEU A 115 -24.27 -25.28 -52.70
CA LEU A 115 -24.42 -26.69 -53.04
C LEU A 115 -23.12 -27.27 -53.61
N GLN A 116 -22.46 -26.57 -54.55
CA GLN A 116 -21.19 -27.01 -55.12
C GLN A 116 -20.09 -27.15 -54.05
N ARG A 117 -19.98 -26.20 -53.11
CA ARG A 117 -18.99 -26.25 -52.03
C ARG A 117 -19.17 -27.45 -51.12
N VAL A 118 -20.40 -27.73 -50.69
CA VAL A 118 -20.68 -28.85 -49.77
C VAL A 118 -20.56 -30.19 -50.48
N TYR A 119 -21.02 -30.28 -51.73
CA TYR A 119 -20.87 -31.49 -52.54
C TYR A 119 -19.39 -31.89 -52.70
N GLN A 120 -18.47 -30.93 -52.88
CA GLN A 120 -17.05 -31.21 -53.06
C GLN A 120 -16.35 -31.80 -51.81
N ILE A 121 -16.91 -31.59 -50.62
CA ILE A 121 -16.33 -32.03 -49.34
C ILE A 121 -17.04 -33.22 -48.70
N THR A 122 -18.13 -33.70 -49.32
CA THR A 122 -18.95 -34.80 -48.78
C THR A 122 -18.83 -36.06 -49.64
N PRO A 123 -18.78 -37.26 -49.01
CA PRO A 123 -18.67 -38.52 -49.74
C PRO A 123 -20.02 -39.07 -50.25
N SER A 124 -21.15 -38.55 -49.77
CA SER A 124 -22.50 -38.92 -50.22
C SER A 124 -23.49 -37.76 -50.10
N ASP A 125 -24.65 -37.92 -50.74
CA ASP A 125 -25.79 -37.02 -50.69
C ASP A 125 -26.41 -36.92 -49.27
N GLU A 126 -26.43 -37.99 -48.48
CA GLU A 126 -26.85 -37.88 -47.07
C GLU A 126 -25.88 -37.03 -46.25
N ALA A 127 -24.57 -37.23 -46.44
CA ALA A 127 -23.57 -36.41 -45.76
C ALA A 127 -23.69 -34.93 -46.16
N MET A 128 -23.97 -34.66 -47.44
CA MET A 128 -24.28 -33.31 -47.94
C MET A 128 -25.49 -32.72 -47.23
N ALA A 129 -26.57 -33.48 -47.08
CA ALA A 129 -27.77 -33.01 -46.40
C ALA A 129 -27.50 -32.67 -44.93
N VAL A 130 -26.75 -33.51 -44.23
CA VAL A 130 -26.36 -33.28 -42.83
C VAL A 130 -25.55 -32.00 -42.71
N LEU A 131 -24.52 -31.79 -43.54
CA LEU A 131 -23.71 -30.56 -43.49
C LEU A 131 -24.54 -29.32 -43.79
N MET A 132 -25.37 -29.35 -44.83
CA MET A 132 -26.25 -28.23 -45.21
C MET A 132 -27.21 -27.84 -44.09
N ASN A 133 -27.87 -28.83 -43.47
CA ASN A 133 -28.86 -28.62 -42.41
C ASN A 133 -28.24 -28.18 -41.07
N ASN A 134 -26.95 -28.45 -40.86
CA ASN A 134 -26.20 -27.96 -39.69
C ASN A 134 -25.36 -26.70 -40.01
N LYS A 135 -25.64 -26.01 -41.14
CA LYS A 135 -24.96 -24.78 -41.59
C LYS A 135 -23.44 -24.92 -41.79
N LEU A 136 -22.97 -26.12 -42.09
CA LEU A 136 -21.58 -26.42 -42.45
C LEU A 136 -21.43 -26.33 -43.97
N ASP A 137 -21.45 -25.11 -44.50
CA ASP A 137 -21.63 -24.82 -45.92
C ASP A 137 -20.31 -24.66 -46.72
N SER A 138 -19.17 -24.95 -46.09
CA SER A 138 -17.84 -24.80 -46.67
C SER A 138 -16.80 -25.69 -45.98
N ALA A 139 -15.71 -25.96 -46.70
CA ALA A 139 -14.54 -26.65 -46.15
C ALA A 139 -14.01 -25.96 -44.87
N TYR A 140 -14.02 -24.62 -44.88
CA TYR A 140 -13.60 -23.80 -43.74
C TYR A 140 -14.49 -24.02 -42.50
N ALA A 141 -15.82 -24.06 -42.67
CA ALA A 141 -16.75 -24.29 -41.58
C ALA A 141 -16.55 -25.67 -40.90
N VAL A 142 -16.15 -26.68 -41.66
CA VAL A 142 -15.85 -28.03 -41.13
C VAL A 142 -14.52 -28.05 -40.37
N VAL A 143 -13.46 -27.46 -40.91
CA VAL A 143 -12.12 -27.49 -40.28
C VAL A 143 -11.99 -26.55 -39.06
N ARG A 144 -12.99 -25.70 -38.79
CA ARG A 144 -13.10 -24.97 -37.51
C ARG A 144 -13.31 -25.91 -36.31
N TYR A 145 -13.73 -27.15 -36.56
CA TYR A 145 -13.71 -28.20 -35.54
C TYR A 145 -12.36 -28.90 -35.54
N ASP A 146 -11.90 -29.36 -34.38
CA ASP A 146 -10.89 -30.41 -34.32
C ASP A 146 -11.45 -31.70 -34.91
N GLU A 147 -10.62 -32.50 -35.60
CA GLU A 147 -11.04 -33.72 -36.28
C GLU A 147 -11.84 -34.66 -35.36
N GLN A 148 -11.31 -34.95 -34.17
CA GLN A 148 -11.96 -35.84 -33.22
C GLN A 148 -13.31 -35.27 -32.75
N ARG A 149 -13.37 -33.96 -32.52
CA ARG A 149 -14.60 -33.28 -32.08
C ARG A 149 -15.65 -33.29 -33.18
N PHE A 150 -15.25 -33.08 -34.43
CA PHE A 150 -16.15 -33.20 -35.58
C PHE A 150 -16.71 -34.62 -35.70
N VAL A 151 -15.83 -35.63 -35.62
CA VAL A 151 -16.24 -37.04 -35.65
C VAL A 151 -17.21 -37.33 -34.52
N ASP A 152 -16.91 -36.95 -33.28
CA ASP A 152 -17.80 -37.24 -32.15
C ASP A 152 -19.15 -36.50 -32.24
N SER A 153 -19.16 -35.29 -32.79
CA SER A 153 -20.39 -34.50 -32.95
C SER A 153 -21.29 -34.96 -34.09
N PHE A 154 -20.71 -35.53 -35.15
CA PHE A 154 -21.43 -35.80 -36.41
C PHE A 154 -21.42 -37.26 -36.86
N LYS A 155 -20.66 -38.18 -36.26
CA LYS A 155 -20.58 -39.60 -36.70
C LYS A 155 -21.94 -40.29 -36.77
N GLU A 156 -22.82 -40.09 -35.79
CA GLU A 156 -24.15 -40.69 -35.78
C GLU A 156 -25.03 -40.15 -36.91
N LYS A 157 -24.89 -38.86 -37.24
CA LYS A 157 -25.67 -38.20 -38.29
C LYS A 157 -25.12 -38.48 -39.69
N LEU A 158 -23.80 -38.63 -39.84
CA LEU A 158 -23.11 -38.82 -41.11
C LEU A 158 -23.05 -40.27 -41.59
N GLY A 159 -23.64 -41.22 -40.85
CA GLY A 159 -23.61 -42.64 -41.22
C GLY A 159 -22.36 -43.40 -40.74
N GLY A 160 -21.71 -42.91 -39.68
CA GLY A 160 -20.62 -43.58 -38.96
C GLY A 160 -19.32 -42.77 -38.89
N GLU A 161 -18.40 -43.25 -38.05
CA GLU A 161 -17.09 -42.61 -37.82
C GLU A 161 -16.27 -42.49 -39.12
N THR A 162 -16.28 -43.52 -39.96
CA THR A 162 -15.52 -43.53 -41.23
C THR A 162 -15.96 -42.41 -42.15
N VAL A 163 -17.26 -42.21 -42.33
CA VAL A 163 -17.83 -41.18 -43.20
C VAL A 163 -17.54 -39.77 -42.65
N ALA A 164 -17.64 -39.60 -41.33
CA ALA A 164 -17.27 -38.35 -40.67
C ALA A 164 -15.78 -38.01 -40.87
N ARG A 165 -14.88 -38.98 -40.70
CA ARG A 165 -13.44 -38.78 -40.88
C ARG A 165 -13.05 -38.49 -42.33
N LEU A 166 -13.69 -39.16 -43.29
CA LEU A 166 -13.53 -38.90 -44.73
C LEU A 166 -13.98 -37.48 -45.09
N THR A 167 -15.14 -37.07 -44.59
CA THR A 167 -15.69 -35.70 -44.79
C THR A 167 -14.73 -34.65 -44.23
N TYR A 168 -14.22 -34.85 -43.02
CA TYR A 168 -13.26 -33.94 -42.39
C TYR A 168 -11.95 -33.87 -43.17
N THR A 169 -11.37 -35.01 -43.52
CA THR A 169 -10.11 -35.08 -44.29
C THR A 169 -10.25 -34.37 -45.63
N LYS A 170 -11.40 -34.55 -46.31
CA LYS A 170 -11.67 -33.87 -47.57
C LYS A 170 -11.80 -32.36 -47.40
N ALA A 171 -12.53 -31.91 -46.37
CA ALA A 171 -12.63 -30.50 -46.03
C ALA A 171 -11.25 -29.90 -45.72
N GLN A 172 -10.40 -30.59 -44.95
CA GLN A 172 -9.03 -30.16 -44.67
C GLN A 172 -8.19 -30.03 -45.95
N GLN A 173 -8.29 -31.00 -46.87
CA GLN A 173 -7.60 -30.94 -48.15
C GLN A 173 -8.05 -29.72 -48.97
N VAL A 174 -9.36 -29.49 -49.09
CA VAL A 174 -9.92 -28.36 -49.85
C VAL A 174 -9.54 -27.02 -49.21
N HIS A 175 -9.66 -26.90 -47.88
CA HIS A 175 -9.27 -25.70 -47.16
C HIS A 175 -7.77 -25.38 -47.34
N ASN A 176 -6.90 -26.37 -47.15
CA ASN A 176 -5.45 -26.17 -47.31
C ASN A 176 -5.06 -25.82 -48.75
N ALA A 177 -5.72 -26.40 -49.75
CA ALA A 177 -5.49 -26.05 -51.14
C ALA A 177 -5.86 -24.58 -51.42
N VAL A 178 -7.03 -24.13 -50.94
CA VAL A 178 -7.47 -22.74 -51.08
C VAL A 178 -6.52 -21.78 -50.35
N LEU A 179 -6.13 -22.12 -49.13
CA LEU A 179 -5.19 -21.32 -48.34
C LEU A 179 -3.84 -21.20 -49.06
N ASN A 180 -3.26 -22.30 -49.53
CA ASN A 180 -1.99 -22.29 -50.26
C ASN A 180 -2.03 -21.44 -51.53
N ILE A 181 -3.13 -21.49 -52.29
CA ILE A 181 -3.31 -20.65 -53.49
C ILE A 181 -3.33 -19.17 -53.09
N ALA A 182 -4.11 -18.81 -52.08
CA ALA A 182 -4.22 -17.44 -51.59
C ALA A 182 -2.86 -16.92 -51.06
N THR A 183 -2.17 -17.69 -50.22
CA THR A 183 -0.88 -17.31 -49.64
C THR A 183 0.22 -17.20 -50.71
N SER A 184 0.29 -18.14 -51.65
CA SER A 184 1.31 -18.13 -52.71
C SER A 184 1.18 -16.87 -53.58
N TYR A 185 -0.04 -16.50 -53.95
CA TYR A 185 -0.28 -15.28 -54.71
C TYR A 185 0.09 -14.02 -53.95
N MET A 186 -0.29 -13.93 -52.67
CA MET A 186 0.02 -12.77 -51.83
C MET A 186 1.54 -12.61 -51.66
N LEU A 187 2.29 -13.70 -51.51
CA LEU A 187 3.75 -13.69 -51.44
C LEU A 187 4.40 -13.27 -52.76
N GLU A 188 3.91 -13.73 -53.91
CA GLU A 188 4.42 -13.33 -55.23
C GLU A 188 4.27 -11.82 -55.50
N ARG A 189 3.22 -11.19 -55.00
CA ARG A 189 2.97 -9.74 -55.14
C ARG A 189 3.84 -8.88 -54.22
N VAL A 190 4.18 -9.38 -53.03
CA VAL A 190 5.03 -8.67 -52.03
C VAL A 190 6.53 -8.92 -52.28
N ALA A 191 6.87 -9.96 -53.04
CA ALA A 191 8.26 -10.24 -53.41
C ALA A 191 8.88 -9.03 -54.12
N LEU A 192 9.87 -8.42 -53.45
CA LEU A 192 10.71 -7.39 -54.04
C LEU A 192 11.27 -7.91 -55.37
N PRO A 193 11.14 -7.16 -56.48
CA PRO A 193 11.86 -7.50 -57.70
C PRO A 193 13.36 -7.30 -57.43
N LEU A 194 14.04 -8.35 -56.97
CA LEU A 194 15.50 -8.43 -56.98
C LEU A 194 15.94 -8.27 -58.44
N HIS A 195 16.71 -7.20 -58.68
CA HIS A 195 16.95 -6.64 -60.00
C HIS A 195 17.53 -7.62 -61.04
N ALA A 196 17.12 -7.40 -62.29
CA ALA A 196 17.87 -7.68 -63.53
C ALA A 196 18.12 -9.15 -63.92
N ALA A 197 17.08 -9.81 -64.43
CA ALA A 197 17.22 -10.70 -65.58
C ALA A 197 16.11 -10.35 -66.59
N PRO A 198 16.43 -10.03 -67.86
CA PRO A 198 15.40 -9.75 -68.84
C PRO A 198 14.70 -11.06 -69.19
N ARG A 199 13.60 -11.38 -68.51
CA ARG A 199 12.58 -12.20 -69.16
C ARG A 199 12.15 -11.40 -70.37
N LYS A 200 12.49 -11.89 -71.57
CA LYS A 200 12.02 -11.38 -72.86
C LYS A 200 10.52 -11.62 -73.01
N THR A 201 9.73 -11.01 -72.15
CA THR A 201 8.29 -10.85 -72.31
C THR A 201 8.06 -9.37 -72.09
N LYS A 202 7.83 -8.64 -73.18
CA LYS A 202 7.55 -7.19 -73.11
C LYS A 202 6.41 -6.96 -72.11
N PRO A 203 6.47 -5.92 -71.25
CA PRO A 203 5.32 -5.51 -70.47
C PRO A 203 4.25 -5.01 -71.45
N GLY A 204 3.23 -5.83 -71.70
CA GLY A 204 2.16 -5.55 -72.67
C GLY A 204 1.89 -6.67 -73.68
N GLU A 205 2.77 -7.65 -73.83
CA GLU A 205 2.47 -8.91 -74.54
C GLU A 205 2.29 -10.00 -73.49
N ARG A 206 1.11 -10.02 -72.84
CA ARG A 206 0.52 -11.32 -72.48
C ARG A 206 0.36 -12.01 -73.83
N GLU A 207 1.08 -13.11 -74.09
CA GLU A 207 0.58 -14.07 -75.06
C GLU A 207 -0.89 -14.24 -74.70
N ALA A 208 -1.76 -13.96 -75.67
CA ALA A 208 -3.17 -14.21 -75.53
C ALA A 208 -3.33 -15.71 -75.33
N TYR A 209 -3.15 -16.15 -74.08
CA TYR A 209 -3.85 -17.30 -73.58
C TYR A 209 -5.31 -16.97 -73.86
N ASP A 210 -5.83 -17.75 -74.79
CA ASP A 210 -7.17 -17.67 -75.32
C ASP A 210 -8.14 -17.12 -74.28
N SER A 211 -8.85 -16.05 -74.63
CA SER A 211 -9.91 -15.41 -73.83
C SER A 211 -11.09 -16.33 -73.52
N SER A 212 -10.92 -17.65 -73.70
CA SER A 212 -11.71 -18.72 -73.10
C SER A 212 -11.37 -18.98 -71.62
N ILE A 213 -10.36 -18.30 -71.04
CA ILE A 213 -10.20 -18.14 -69.57
C ILE A 213 -11.22 -17.10 -69.04
N LEU A 214 -12.50 -17.29 -69.38
CA LEU A 214 -13.61 -16.65 -68.70
C LEU A 214 -13.91 -17.50 -67.45
N ALA A 215 -13.80 -16.88 -66.28
CA ALA A 215 -14.21 -17.38 -64.96
C ALA A 215 -13.18 -18.14 -64.09
N TYR A 216 -11.95 -17.62 -63.95
CA TYR A 216 -11.33 -17.67 -62.62
C TYR A 216 -11.71 -16.38 -61.89
N PRO A 217 -12.20 -16.45 -60.63
CA PRO A 217 -12.41 -15.24 -59.84
C PRO A 217 -11.06 -14.53 -59.68
N THR A 218 -10.98 -13.27 -60.10
CA THR A 218 -9.80 -12.45 -59.82
C THR A 218 -9.79 -12.11 -58.34
N LEU A 219 -8.61 -12.00 -57.72
CA LEU A 219 -8.52 -11.63 -56.32
C LEU A 219 -9.02 -10.21 -56.10
N GLU A 220 -8.84 -9.31 -57.07
CA GLU A 220 -9.46 -8.00 -57.07
C GLU A 220 -11.00 -8.09 -57.13
N GLY A 221 -11.55 -9.13 -57.77
CA GLY A 221 -12.98 -9.44 -57.78
C GLY A 221 -13.49 -10.07 -56.48
N LEU A 222 -12.64 -10.77 -55.72
CA LEU A 222 -12.98 -11.41 -54.44
C LEU A 222 -12.79 -10.48 -53.24
N PHE A 223 -11.76 -9.64 -53.27
CA PHE A 223 -11.29 -8.85 -52.13
C PHE A 223 -11.32 -7.32 -52.38
N GLY A 224 -11.69 -6.86 -53.58
CA GLY A 224 -11.78 -5.44 -53.93
C GLY A 224 -10.47 -4.85 -54.45
N GLU A 225 -10.31 -3.53 -54.38
CA GLU A 225 -9.10 -2.84 -54.82
C GLU A 225 -7.88 -3.30 -53.99
N MET A 226 -6.84 -3.77 -54.68
CA MET A 226 -5.64 -4.35 -54.06
C MET A 226 -4.40 -3.43 -54.21
N ASP A 227 -4.61 -2.13 -54.43
CA ASP A 227 -3.51 -1.17 -54.54
C ASP A 227 -2.94 -0.83 -53.16
N TYR A 228 -1.75 -1.36 -52.88
CA TYR A 228 -1.05 -1.16 -51.61
C TYR A 228 -0.15 0.09 -51.67
N CYS A 229 -0.59 1.19 -51.06
CA CYS A 229 0.29 2.30 -50.71
C CYS A 229 0.92 2.05 -49.32
N ALA A 230 2.25 1.88 -49.28
CA ALA A 230 3.12 1.86 -48.08
C ALA A 230 2.39 1.62 -46.74
N CYS A 231 1.87 0.42 -46.52
CA CYS A 231 1.19 0.09 -45.28
C CYS A 231 2.19 0.04 -44.11
N GLU A 232 1.91 0.77 -43.04
CA GLU A 232 2.62 0.63 -41.77
C GLU A 232 2.42 -0.78 -41.19
N HIS A 233 3.39 -1.27 -40.40
CA HIS A 233 3.36 -2.63 -39.86
C HIS A 233 2.09 -2.95 -39.07
N CYS A 234 1.51 -1.98 -38.36
CA CYS A 234 0.23 -2.10 -37.64
C CYS A 234 -0.94 -2.53 -38.54
N ARG A 235 -0.91 -2.20 -39.84
CA ARG A 235 -1.94 -2.53 -40.83
C ARG A 235 -1.63 -3.82 -41.61
N SER A 236 -0.55 -4.50 -41.26
CA SER A 236 -0.16 -5.78 -41.86
C SER A 236 -1.04 -6.92 -41.35
N TRP A 237 -1.24 -7.94 -42.18
CA TRP A 237 -1.83 -9.22 -41.76
C TRP A 237 -0.92 -10.01 -40.81
N LEU A 238 0.36 -9.61 -40.69
CA LEU A 238 1.33 -10.13 -39.72
C LEU A 238 1.48 -9.21 -38.49
N SER A 239 0.61 -8.23 -38.32
CA SER A 239 0.69 -7.27 -37.21
C SER A 239 0.25 -7.89 -35.88
N PRO A 240 0.62 -7.28 -34.73
CA PRO A 240 0.07 -7.69 -33.43
C PRO A 240 -1.45 -7.63 -33.37
N ALA A 241 -2.08 -6.67 -34.07
CA ALA A 241 -3.53 -6.57 -34.17
C ALA A 241 -4.14 -7.75 -34.93
N ALA A 242 -3.52 -8.17 -36.03
CA ALA A 242 -3.96 -9.37 -36.77
C ALA A 242 -3.81 -10.64 -35.92
N TYR A 243 -2.72 -10.75 -35.16
CA TYR A 243 -2.53 -11.84 -34.21
C TYR A 243 -3.57 -11.86 -33.09
N LEU A 244 -3.95 -10.70 -32.54
CA LEU A 244 -5.04 -10.61 -31.56
C LEU A 244 -6.37 -11.12 -32.15
N VAL A 245 -6.72 -10.72 -33.37
CA VAL A 245 -7.96 -11.18 -34.04
C VAL A 245 -7.92 -12.70 -34.26
N ASP A 246 -6.78 -13.26 -34.67
CA ASP A 246 -6.59 -14.70 -34.82
C ASP A 246 -6.80 -15.45 -33.49
N LEU A 247 -6.29 -14.91 -32.38
CA LEU A 247 -6.53 -15.46 -31.04
C LEU A 247 -7.99 -15.39 -30.62
N LEU A 248 -8.68 -14.27 -30.88
CA LEU A 248 -10.11 -14.14 -30.57
C LEU A 248 -10.94 -15.14 -31.39
N GLN A 249 -10.58 -15.33 -32.65
CA GLN A 249 -11.20 -16.32 -33.53
C GLN A 249 -10.92 -17.76 -33.08
N PHE A 250 -9.71 -18.05 -32.61
CA PHE A 250 -9.34 -19.33 -32.02
C PHE A 250 -10.17 -19.64 -30.75
N LEU A 251 -10.47 -18.60 -29.95
CA LEU A 251 -11.32 -18.71 -28.76
C LEU A 251 -12.82 -18.79 -29.05
N ASP A 252 -13.25 -18.60 -30.30
CA ASP A 252 -14.64 -18.73 -30.75
C ASP A 252 -14.85 -20.07 -31.50
N PRO A 253 -14.87 -21.22 -30.81
CA PRO A 253 -15.20 -22.48 -31.45
C PRO A 253 -16.70 -22.52 -31.83
N PRO A 254 -17.07 -23.30 -32.84
CA PRO A 254 -18.47 -23.53 -33.16
C PRO A 254 -19.25 -24.14 -31.98
N ALA A 255 -20.57 -23.95 -32.01
CA ALA A 255 -21.50 -24.27 -30.92
C ALA A 255 -21.23 -25.63 -30.26
N SER A 256 -21.27 -25.64 -28.92
CA SER A 256 -20.95 -26.77 -28.06
C SER A 256 -21.96 -26.86 -26.93
N GLU A 257 -22.04 -28.02 -26.27
CA GLU A 257 -22.72 -28.12 -24.98
C GLU A 257 -22.03 -27.30 -23.87
N LYS A 258 -20.73 -27.01 -24.03
CA LYS A 258 -19.94 -26.19 -23.10
C LYS A 258 -19.98 -24.70 -23.50
N LYS A 259 -19.85 -23.84 -22.49
CA LYS A 259 -19.77 -22.38 -22.68
C LYS A 259 -18.59 -21.99 -23.58
N ASN A 260 -18.82 -21.02 -24.47
CA ASN A 260 -17.81 -20.55 -25.41
C ASN A 260 -16.67 -19.82 -24.67
N PRO A 261 -15.38 -20.17 -24.88
CA PRO A 261 -14.25 -19.50 -24.23
C PRO A 261 -14.17 -17.99 -24.49
N LEU A 262 -14.50 -17.52 -25.69
CA LEU A 262 -14.56 -16.09 -26.01
C LEU A 262 -15.63 -15.39 -25.18
N GLU A 263 -16.81 -16.00 -25.01
CA GLU A 263 -17.86 -15.44 -24.15
C GLU A 263 -17.38 -15.29 -22.70
N VAL A 264 -16.69 -16.30 -22.16
CA VAL A 264 -16.10 -16.23 -20.80
C VAL A 264 -15.05 -15.12 -20.72
N LEU A 265 -14.19 -14.98 -21.73
CA LEU A 265 -13.21 -13.90 -21.78
C LEU A 265 -13.90 -12.53 -21.75
N LEU A 266 -14.95 -12.34 -22.56
CA LEU A 266 -15.67 -11.07 -22.66
C LEU A 266 -16.55 -10.77 -21.43
N GLU A 267 -16.93 -11.77 -20.64
CA GLU A 267 -17.52 -11.54 -19.31
C GLU A 267 -16.52 -10.92 -18.33
N HIS A 268 -15.26 -11.34 -18.39
CA HIS A 268 -14.20 -10.80 -17.54
C HIS A 268 -13.59 -9.51 -18.10
N ARG A 269 -13.49 -9.39 -19.43
CA ARG A 269 -12.84 -8.30 -20.16
C ARG A 269 -13.67 -7.86 -21.37
N PRO A 270 -14.84 -7.25 -21.12
CA PRO A 270 -15.73 -6.80 -22.19
C PRO A 270 -15.13 -5.66 -23.02
N ASP A 271 -14.10 -4.98 -22.53
CA ASP A 271 -13.37 -3.93 -23.21
C ASP A 271 -12.62 -4.40 -24.45
N ILE A 272 -12.15 -5.66 -24.47
CA ILE A 272 -11.34 -6.19 -25.59
C ILE A 272 -12.11 -6.14 -26.92
N GLN A 273 -13.43 -6.37 -26.91
CA GLN A 273 -14.24 -6.33 -28.14
C GLN A 273 -14.43 -4.91 -28.70
N TYR A 274 -14.14 -3.87 -27.90
CA TYR A 274 -14.28 -2.46 -28.28
C TYR A 274 -12.92 -1.80 -28.57
N LEU A 275 -11.81 -2.53 -28.41
CA LEU A 275 -10.48 -2.06 -28.73
C LEU A 275 -10.34 -1.81 -30.23
N GLN A 276 -10.01 -0.59 -30.61
CA GLN A 276 -9.80 -0.22 -32.00
C GLN A 276 -8.42 -0.74 -32.46
N LEU A 277 -8.37 -1.39 -33.61
CA LEU A 277 -7.13 -1.92 -34.19
C LEU A 277 -6.34 -0.84 -34.95
N THR A 278 -5.95 0.22 -34.25
CA THR A 278 -5.19 1.37 -34.78
C THR A 278 -3.69 1.22 -34.57
N CYS A 279 -2.90 2.03 -35.27
CA CYS A 279 -1.45 2.04 -35.11
C CYS A 279 -1.03 2.60 -33.74
N GLU A 280 -1.79 3.55 -33.23
CA GLU A 280 -1.63 4.15 -31.90
C GLU A 280 -1.82 3.09 -30.81
N ASN A 281 -2.93 2.35 -30.82
CA ASN A 281 -3.15 1.27 -29.84
C ASN A 281 -2.14 0.12 -29.96
N THR A 282 -1.55 -0.08 -31.15
CA THR A 282 -0.57 -1.14 -31.39
C THR A 282 0.83 -0.77 -30.91
N ASN A 283 1.24 0.49 -31.10
CA ASN A 283 2.65 0.90 -30.98
C ASN A 283 2.94 1.86 -29.83
N THR A 284 1.94 2.58 -29.30
CA THR A 284 2.15 3.51 -28.18
C THR A 284 2.33 2.73 -26.88
N VAL A 285 3.47 2.91 -26.22
CA VAL A 285 3.79 2.22 -24.98
C VAL A 285 3.21 3.00 -23.79
N LEU A 286 2.65 2.28 -22.82
CA LEU A 286 2.18 2.83 -21.56
C LEU A 286 2.45 1.88 -20.38
N PRO A 287 2.48 2.38 -19.14
CA PRO A 287 2.58 1.54 -17.96
C PRO A 287 1.39 0.57 -17.85
N TYR A 288 1.65 -0.73 -17.70
CA TYR A 288 0.60 -1.74 -17.56
C TYR A 288 -0.36 -1.48 -16.39
N ILE A 289 0.15 -0.87 -15.31
CA ILE A 289 -0.65 -0.54 -14.12
C ILE A 289 -1.77 0.46 -14.43
N ASP A 290 -1.63 1.30 -15.45
CA ASP A 290 -2.66 2.28 -15.82
C ASP A 290 -3.89 1.57 -16.38
N LEU A 291 -3.69 0.57 -17.27
CA LEU A 291 -4.76 -0.28 -17.77
C LEU A 291 -5.45 -1.07 -16.66
N VAL A 292 -4.69 -1.56 -15.69
CA VAL A 292 -5.25 -2.26 -14.52
C VAL A 292 -6.12 -1.31 -13.70
N ASN A 293 -5.65 -0.08 -13.47
CA ASN A 293 -6.41 0.93 -12.74
C ASN A 293 -7.67 1.35 -13.49
N GLU A 294 -7.64 1.55 -14.82
CA GLU A 294 -8.83 1.87 -15.62
C GLU A 294 -9.95 0.84 -15.44
N VAL A 295 -9.61 -0.46 -15.50
CA VAL A 295 -10.55 -1.56 -15.29
C VAL A 295 -11.08 -1.55 -13.85
N LEU A 296 -10.20 -1.45 -12.85
CA LEU A 296 -10.59 -1.50 -11.44
C LEU A 296 -11.38 -0.26 -11.01
N GLU A 297 -11.04 0.91 -11.52
CA GLU A 297 -11.76 2.16 -11.28
C GLU A 297 -13.19 2.07 -11.82
N HIS A 298 -13.38 1.54 -13.04
CA HIS A 298 -14.72 1.30 -13.57
C HIS A 298 -15.50 0.33 -12.68
N TRP A 299 -14.88 -0.77 -12.21
CA TRP A 299 -15.51 -1.72 -11.30
C TRP A 299 -15.91 -1.06 -9.97
N VAL A 300 -15.05 -0.23 -9.38
CA VAL A 300 -15.38 0.51 -8.14
C VAL A 300 -16.56 1.47 -8.34
N VAL A 301 -16.67 2.10 -9.51
CA VAL A 301 -17.75 3.03 -9.82
C VAL A 301 -19.07 2.30 -10.12
N ASN A 302 -19.05 1.18 -10.83
CA ASN A 302 -20.27 0.55 -11.35
C ASN A 302 -20.64 -0.77 -10.66
N GLY A 303 -19.73 -1.38 -9.88
CA GLY A 303 -19.88 -2.70 -9.26
C GLY A 303 -19.82 -3.87 -10.25
N SER A 304 -19.63 -3.59 -11.54
CA SER A 304 -19.59 -4.57 -12.62
C SER A 304 -18.75 -4.04 -13.78
N LEU A 305 -18.20 -4.96 -14.57
CA LEU A 305 -17.50 -4.64 -15.82
C LEU A 305 -18.41 -4.71 -17.05
N ALA A 306 -19.67 -5.16 -16.92
CA ALA A 306 -20.54 -5.44 -18.08
C ALA A 306 -20.70 -4.27 -19.07
N THR A 307 -20.59 -3.02 -18.61
CA THR A 307 -20.68 -1.81 -19.44
C THR A 307 -19.33 -1.19 -19.79
N PHE A 308 -18.22 -1.80 -19.36
CA PHE A 308 -16.88 -1.28 -19.59
C PHE A 308 -16.46 -1.51 -21.04
N LYS A 309 -16.14 -0.42 -21.75
CA LYS A 309 -15.70 -0.47 -23.15
C LYS A 309 -14.20 -0.22 -23.34
N GLY A 310 -13.46 0.01 -22.25
CA GLY A 310 -12.07 0.44 -22.32
C GLY A 310 -11.89 1.82 -22.97
N HIS A 311 -10.63 2.16 -23.17
CA HIS A 311 -10.20 3.40 -23.78
C HIS A 311 -9.29 3.11 -24.97
N ASN A 312 -9.25 4.03 -25.94
CA ASN A 312 -8.42 3.94 -27.13
C ASN A 312 -7.47 5.14 -27.16
N ILE A 313 -6.26 4.93 -27.67
CA ILE A 313 -5.27 5.99 -27.84
C ILE A 313 -5.62 6.82 -29.08
N GLU A 314 -5.77 8.13 -28.87
CA GLU A 314 -6.05 9.08 -29.93
C GLU A 314 -4.76 9.42 -30.72
N THR A 315 -4.92 9.81 -31.98
CA THR A 315 -3.81 10.26 -32.82
C THR A 315 -3.11 11.48 -32.22
N GLY A 316 -1.79 11.41 -32.08
CA GLY A 316 -0.95 12.48 -31.55
C GLY A 316 -0.53 12.31 -30.09
N VAL A 317 -1.12 11.37 -29.36
CA VAL A 317 -0.67 11.00 -28.00
C VAL A 317 0.65 10.25 -28.07
N THR A 318 1.65 10.70 -27.30
CA THR A 318 3.00 10.13 -27.31
C THR A 318 3.24 9.18 -26.13
N THR A 319 4.23 8.28 -26.29
CA THR A 319 4.65 7.38 -25.20
C THR A 319 5.20 8.18 -24.01
N GLU A 320 5.94 9.25 -24.27
CA GLU A 320 6.52 10.11 -23.25
C GLU A 320 5.47 10.79 -22.37
N GLU A 321 4.34 11.21 -22.95
CA GLU A 321 3.22 11.78 -22.21
C GLU A 321 2.54 10.74 -21.30
N LEU A 322 2.28 9.54 -21.81
CA LEU A 322 1.65 8.46 -21.03
C LEU A 322 2.57 7.91 -19.92
N LEU A 323 3.88 7.90 -20.14
CA LEU A 323 4.85 7.56 -19.09
C LEU A 323 4.92 8.62 -17.98
N ALA A 324 4.63 9.89 -18.30
CA ALA A 324 4.64 10.98 -17.34
C ALA A 324 3.35 11.05 -16.51
N SER A 325 2.19 10.79 -17.12
CA SER A 325 0.90 10.80 -16.44
C SER A 325 -0.11 9.86 -17.13
N PRO A 326 -0.92 9.12 -16.35
CA PRO A 326 -2.04 8.38 -16.91
C PRO A 326 -3.06 9.36 -17.53
N GLN A 327 -3.64 8.96 -18.66
CA GLN A 327 -4.62 9.75 -19.40
C GLN A 327 -6.03 9.57 -18.84
N PHE A 328 -6.42 8.34 -18.52
CA PHE A 328 -7.77 7.99 -18.09
C PHE A 328 -7.77 7.71 -16.59
N VAL A 329 -8.25 8.68 -15.81
CA VAL A 329 -8.38 8.55 -14.36
C VAL A 329 -9.79 8.95 -13.92
N SER A 330 -10.43 8.08 -13.15
CA SER A 330 -11.78 8.28 -12.64
C SER A 330 -11.78 8.87 -11.23
N ASP A 331 -11.96 10.19 -11.13
CA ASP A 331 -12.09 10.85 -9.82
C ASP A 331 -13.28 10.34 -9.01
N THR A 332 -14.34 9.86 -9.68
CA THR A 332 -15.51 9.28 -9.01
C THR A 332 -15.19 7.99 -8.27
N ALA A 333 -14.26 7.18 -8.78
CA ALA A 333 -13.76 5.99 -8.10
C ALA A 333 -13.08 6.37 -6.78
N TYR A 334 -12.19 7.36 -6.81
CA TYR A 334 -11.46 7.80 -5.62
C TYR A 334 -12.34 8.51 -4.59
N GLU A 335 -13.40 9.22 -5.01
CA GLU A 335 -14.40 9.75 -4.07
C GLU A 335 -15.20 8.66 -3.36
N LYS A 336 -15.39 7.48 -3.97
CA LYS A 336 -15.90 6.29 -3.28
C LYS A 336 -14.87 5.71 -2.33
N LEU A 337 -13.64 5.44 -2.80
CA LEU A 337 -12.59 4.81 -1.99
C LEU A 337 -12.22 5.63 -0.75
N LYS A 338 -12.31 6.97 -0.84
CA LYS A 338 -12.13 7.88 0.29
C LYS A 338 -13.16 7.72 1.41
N LYS A 339 -14.35 7.18 1.12
CA LYS A 339 -15.46 6.99 2.06
C LYS A 339 -15.57 5.56 2.59
N GLN A 340 -14.99 4.59 1.87
CA GLN A 340 -15.02 3.19 2.28
C GLN A 340 -14.12 2.96 3.50
N LEU A 341 -14.62 2.21 4.48
CA LEU A 341 -13.87 1.86 5.69
C LEU A 341 -13.22 0.48 5.60
N PHE A 342 -13.64 -0.36 4.65
CA PHE A 342 -13.17 -1.74 4.46
C PHE A 342 -13.14 -2.07 2.95
N PRO A 343 -12.24 -2.95 2.45
CA PRO A 343 -11.15 -3.66 3.16
C PRO A 343 -9.93 -2.78 3.46
N LEU A 344 -9.00 -3.28 4.28
CA LEU A 344 -7.71 -2.59 4.50
C LEU A 344 -6.92 -2.51 3.17
N PRO A 345 -6.23 -1.39 2.87
CA PRO A 345 -5.94 -0.25 3.75
C PRO A 345 -6.95 0.92 3.64
N LEU A 346 -8.16 0.73 3.09
CA LEU A 346 -9.13 1.82 2.96
C LEU A 346 -9.47 2.47 4.31
N PRO A 347 -9.79 3.79 4.32
CA PRO A 347 -10.05 4.69 3.19
C PRO A 347 -8.80 5.19 2.46
N PHE A 348 -8.90 5.36 1.13
CA PHE A 348 -7.81 5.89 0.30
C PHE A 348 -8.11 7.30 -0.20
N HIS A 349 -7.31 8.29 0.23
CA HIS A 349 -7.46 9.70 -0.15
C HIS A 349 -6.41 10.11 -1.20
N ARG A 350 -6.69 9.83 -2.49
CA ARG A 350 -5.73 10.07 -3.60
C ARG A 350 -5.07 11.47 -3.60
N PRO A 351 -5.80 12.60 -3.47
CA PRO A 351 -5.15 13.92 -3.46
C PRO A 351 -4.17 14.13 -2.30
N LEU A 352 -4.38 13.45 -1.16
CA LEU A 352 -3.48 13.54 -0.01
C LEU A 352 -2.20 12.78 -0.30
N GLU A 353 -2.33 11.56 -0.84
CA GLU A 353 -1.17 10.76 -1.26
C GLU A 353 -0.34 11.46 -2.34
N ILE A 354 -0.99 12.06 -3.34
CA ILE A 354 -0.31 12.87 -4.35
C ILE A 354 0.45 14.03 -3.69
N THR A 355 -0.20 14.75 -2.77
CA THR A 355 0.43 15.85 -2.02
C THR A 355 1.65 15.37 -1.25
N ARG A 356 1.54 14.25 -0.52
CA ARG A 356 2.67 13.63 0.20
C ARG A 356 3.84 13.31 -0.72
N ARG A 357 3.58 12.74 -1.90
CA ARG A 357 4.60 12.39 -2.90
C ARG A 357 5.26 13.63 -3.50
N TYR A 358 4.52 14.69 -3.80
CA TYR A 358 5.08 15.95 -4.29
C TYR A 358 6.00 16.60 -3.25
N PHE A 359 5.57 16.70 -1.99
CA PHE A 359 6.41 17.25 -0.93
C PHE A 359 7.67 16.40 -0.71
N ALA A 360 7.54 15.08 -0.71
CA ALA A 360 8.69 14.17 -0.60
C ALA A 360 9.71 14.36 -1.74
N HIS A 361 9.29 14.71 -2.96
CA HIS A 361 10.20 15.03 -4.06
C HIS A 361 11.06 16.28 -3.79
N PHE A 362 10.60 17.19 -2.92
CA PHE A 362 11.35 18.37 -2.48
C PHE A 362 12.13 18.15 -1.17
N ASP A 363 12.32 16.89 -0.74
CA ASP A 363 12.98 16.52 0.52
C ASP A 363 12.33 17.15 1.78
N VAL A 364 11.05 17.53 1.70
CA VAL A 364 10.28 18.07 2.82
C VAL A 364 9.07 17.16 3.06
N SER A 365 8.86 16.69 4.29
CA SER A 365 7.62 15.94 4.57
C SER A 365 6.42 16.89 4.61
N LEU A 366 5.24 16.43 4.15
CA LEU A 366 4.01 17.22 4.23
C LEU A 366 3.75 17.70 5.67
N CYS A 367 4.02 16.85 6.66
CA CYS A 367 3.88 17.22 8.06
C CYS A 367 4.80 18.38 8.49
N ASP A 368 6.07 18.43 8.03
CA ASP A 368 6.98 19.53 8.36
C ASP A 368 6.51 20.83 7.70
N ALA A 369 6.04 20.75 6.45
CA ALA A 369 5.46 21.90 5.75
C ALA A 369 4.20 22.42 6.46
N MET A 370 3.32 21.52 6.92
CA MET A 370 2.15 21.89 7.73
C MET A 370 2.57 22.53 9.05
N GLU A 371 3.60 22.01 9.73
CA GLU A 371 4.09 22.59 10.98
C GLU A 371 4.65 24.01 10.79
N TRP A 372 5.39 24.27 9.71
CA TRP A 372 5.95 25.59 9.40
C TRP A 372 4.90 26.60 8.94
N LEU A 373 3.90 26.17 8.18
CA LEU A 373 2.87 27.03 7.60
C LEU A 373 1.57 27.07 8.42
N ARG A 374 1.60 26.53 9.65
CA ARG A 374 0.40 26.36 10.47
C ARG A 374 -0.32 27.70 10.70
N PRO A 375 -1.66 27.75 10.54
CA PRO A 375 -2.42 29.00 10.66
C PRO A 375 -2.67 29.41 12.12
N SER A 376 -2.58 28.46 13.06
CA SER A 376 -2.79 28.72 14.48
C SER A 376 -2.02 27.72 15.33
N ASP A 377 -1.79 28.12 16.57
CA ASP A 377 -1.26 27.28 17.64
C ASP A 377 -2.41 26.71 18.49
N ASN A 378 -3.52 26.28 17.86
CA ASN A 378 -4.58 25.54 18.52
C ASN A 378 -4.41 24.05 18.27
N LEU A 379 -4.77 23.22 19.26
CA LEU A 379 -4.84 21.76 19.08
C LEU A 379 -5.91 21.40 18.05
N GLU A 380 -7.09 21.98 18.26
CA GLU A 380 -8.28 21.77 17.43
C GLU A 380 -8.48 22.89 16.43
N ARG A 381 -9.22 22.58 15.37
CA ARG A 381 -9.64 23.57 14.39
C ARG A 381 -10.60 24.59 15.05
N PRO A 382 -10.39 25.91 14.85
CA PRO A 382 -11.23 26.95 15.47
C PRO A 382 -12.73 26.80 15.16
N GLY A 383 -13.09 26.36 13.95
CA GLY A 383 -14.48 26.05 13.56
C GLY A 383 -14.84 24.56 13.53
N GLY A 384 -14.07 23.69 14.19
CA GLY A 384 -14.33 22.25 14.24
C GLY A 384 -14.24 21.54 12.88
N ILE A 385 -15.14 20.57 12.63
CA ILE A 385 -15.07 19.70 11.45
C ILE A 385 -15.30 20.44 10.13
N THR A 386 -16.07 21.53 10.17
CA THR A 386 -16.48 22.34 9.00
C THR A 386 -15.43 23.32 8.52
N ASP A 387 -14.40 23.59 9.32
CA ASP A 387 -13.36 24.56 8.98
C ASP A 387 -12.30 23.94 8.05
N LYS A 388 -11.95 24.68 6.98
CA LYS A 388 -10.98 24.26 5.96
C LYS A 388 -9.51 24.29 6.41
N PRO A 389 -9.05 25.21 7.28
CA PRO A 389 -7.71 25.18 7.83
C PRO A 389 -7.44 23.90 8.63
N TYR A 390 -6.16 23.61 8.85
CA TYR A 390 -5.70 22.51 9.70
C TYR A 390 -5.16 23.04 11.03
N ALA A 391 -5.11 22.18 12.05
CA ALA A 391 -4.60 22.49 13.39
C ALA A 391 -3.56 21.46 13.84
N TRP A 392 -3.05 21.56 15.06
CA TRP A 392 -2.00 20.65 15.54
C TRP A 392 -2.43 19.18 15.58
N ARG A 393 -3.71 18.87 15.80
CA ARG A 393 -4.21 17.50 15.65
C ARG A 393 -3.97 16.97 14.24
N ASP A 394 -4.23 17.76 13.20
CA ASP A 394 -3.99 17.36 11.81
C ASP A 394 -2.49 17.15 11.52
N ILE A 395 -1.62 18.00 12.08
CA ILE A 395 -0.17 17.85 11.96
C ILE A 395 0.29 16.53 12.61
N LEU A 396 -0.16 16.24 13.83
CA LEU A 396 0.21 15.02 14.54
C LEU A 396 -0.35 13.76 13.86
N MET A 397 -1.56 13.82 13.30
CA MET A 397 -2.11 12.75 12.46
C MET A 397 -1.26 12.50 11.22
N GLU A 398 -0.90 13.58 10.50
CA GLU A 398 -0.08 13.51 9.30
C GLU A 398 1.33 12.98 9.60
N ARG A 399 1.89 13.27 10.78
CA ARG A 399 3.16 12.71 11.25
C ARG A 399 3.14 11.18 11.24
N LEU A 400 2.03 10.58 11.66
CA LEU A 400 1.77 9.14 11.63
C LEU A 400 1.33 8.63 10.24
N GLY A 401 1.26 9.50 9.22
CA GLY A 401 0.75 9.19 7.89
C GLY A 401 -0.78 9.01 7.83
N LEU A 402 -1.51 9.32 8.90
CA LEU A 402 -2.96 9.11 8.98
C LEU A 402 -3.73 10.24 8.30
N SER A 403 -4.66 9.89 7.42
CA SER A 403 -5.73 10.78 6.99
C SER A 403 -6.74 11.00 8.11
N ARG A 404 -7.58 12.03 7.98
CA ARG A 404 -8.66 12.32 8.95
C ARG A 404 -9.62 11.15 9.11
N GLN A 405 -9.94 10.43 8.03
CA GLN A 405 -10.82 9.27 8.07
C GLN A 405 -10.15 8.07 8.75
N GLU A 406 -8.86 7.82 8.48
CA GLU A 406 -8.11 6.76 9.17
C GLU A 406 -8.00 7.03 10.67
N TYR A 407 -7.70 8.28 11.08
CA TYR A 407 -7.70 8.67 12.48
C TYR A 407 -9.06 8.41 13.13
N ARG A 408 -10.15 8.78 12.46
CA ARG A 408 -11.51 8.57 12.96
C ARG A 408 -11.79 7.08 13.24
N ILE A 409 -11.36 6.16 12.38
CA ILE A 409 -11.51 4.71 12.63
C ILE A 409 -10.81 4.28 13.94
N LEU A 410 -9.68 4.90 14.27
CA LEU A 410 -8.90 4.61 15.46
C LEU A 410 -9.44 5.27 16.74
N THR A 411 -10.30 6.30 16.62
CA THR A 411 -10.69 7.13 17.78
C THR A 411 -12.19 7.36 17.96
N ASP A 412 -13.03 6.85 17.06
CA ASP A 412 -14.47 7.04 17.06
C ASP A 412 -15.19 5.69 17.02
N SER A 413 -15.68 5.24 18.18
CA SER A 413 -16.46 4.02 18.32
C SER A 413 -17.95 4.20 17.99
N THR A 414 -18.38 5.38 17.53
CA THR A 414 -19.76 5.55 17.00
C THR A 414 -19.93 4.89 15.64
N ILE A 415 -18.82 4.57 14.96
CA ILE A 415 -18.83 3.75 13.75
C ILE A 415 -19.21 2.31 14.14
N PRO A 416 -20.28 1.73 13.57
CA PRO A 416 -20.67 0.36 13.88
C PRO A 416 -19.55 -0.65 13.59
N LEU A 417 -19.37 -1.61 14.50
CA LEU A 417 -18.35 -2.65 14.37
C LEU A 417 -18.52 -3.44 13.07
N GLN A 418 -19.75 -3.70 12.65
CA GLN A 418 -20.08 -4.36 11.39
C GLN A 418 -19.46 -3.64 10.20
N THR A 419 -19.65 -2.32 10.10
CA THR A 419 -19.13 -1.51 8.99
C THR A 419 -17.60 -1.57 8.93
N LEU A 420 -16.93 -1.60 10.08
CA LEU A 420 -15.48 -1.70 10.17
C LEU A 420 -14.92 -3.05 9.67
N TYR A 421 -15.75 -4.10 9.69
CA TYR A 421 -15.46 -5.44 9.18
C TYR A 421 -16.13 -5.74 7.83
N GLY A 422 -16.62 -4.71 7.13
CA GLY A 422 -17.18 -4.83 5.78
C GLY A 422 -18.63 -5.31 5.71
N GLU A 423 -19.36 -5.29 6.83
CA GLU A 423 -20.75 -5.72 6.92
C GLU A 423 -21.71 -4.53 7.07
N ASP A 424 -22.93 -4.70 6.54
CA ASP A 424 -24.01 -3.73 6.71
C ASP A 424 -24.69 -3.93 8.08
N PRO A 425 -24.70 -2.93 8.97
CA PRO A 425 -25.39 -3.01 10.26
C PRO A 425 -26.90 -3.23 10.15
N GLY A 426 -27.51 -2.92 9.00
CA GLY A 426 -28.93 -3.20 8.74
C GLY A 426 -29.22 -4.67 8.43
N THR A 427 -28.20 -5.43 8.03
CA THR A 427 -28.32 -6.83 7.60
C THR A 427 -27.71 -7.81 8.62
N VAL A 428 -26.60 -7.44 9.26
CA VAL A 428 -25.85 -8.30 10.19
C VAL A 428 -25.84 -7.69 11.59
N THR A 429 -26.30 -8.45 12.58
CA THR A 429 -26.22 -8.04 13.99
C THR A 429 -24.78 -8.18 14.53
N VAL A 430 -24.47 -7.48 15.62
CA VAL A 430 -23.15 -7.60 16.27
C VAL A 430 -22.89 -9.04 16.72
N GLY A 431 -23.91 -9.72 17.27
CA GLY A 431 -23.79 -11.12 17.74
C GLY A 431 -23.47 -12.09 16.61
N GLU A 432 -24.14 -11.96 15.46
CA GLU A 432 -23.83 -12.76 14.27
C GLU A 432 -22.42 -12.47 13.75
N LEU A 433 -22.00 -11.20 13.76
CA LEU A 433 -20.64 -10.82 13.35
C LEU A 433 -19.59 -11.50 14.23
N ILE A 434 -19.73 -11.44 15.56
CA ILE A 434 -18.72 -11.97 16.51
C ILE A 434 -18.90 -13.45 16.83
N SER A 435 -19.81 -14.14 16.14
CA SER A 435 -20.00 -15.58 16.29
C SER A 435 -18.79 -16.39 15.79
N HIS A 436 -18.73 -17.67 16.17
CA HIS A 436 -17.79 -18.63 15.60
C HIS A 436 -17.98 -18.72 14.08
N LEU A 437 -19.14 -19.23 13.66
CA LEU A 437 -19.49 -19.43 12.28
C LEU A 437 -21.01 -19.32 12.16
N THR A 438 -21.47 -18.33 11.41
CA THR A 438 -22.88 -18.15 11.08
C THR A 438 -23.02 -18.07 9.57
N GLU A 439 -23.97 -18.78 9.01
CA GLU A 439 -24.32 -18.67 7.59
C GLU A 439 -25.48 -17.69 7.45
N ILE A 440 -25.26 -16.64 6.65
CA ILE A 440 -26.28 -15.63 6.37
C ILE A 440 -26.74 -15.73 4.94
N GLU A 441 -28.04 -15.48 4.76
CA GLU A 441 -28.69 -15.43 3.45
C GLU A 441 -28.58 -14.01 2.87
N ILE A 442 -28.00 -13.88 1.69
CA ILE A 442 -27.86 -12.62 0.97
C ILE A 442 -28.69 -12.69 -0.31
N GLN A 443 -29.64 -11.78 -0.44
CA GLN A 443 -30.44 -11.62 -1.64
C GLN A 443 -29.67 -10.74 -2.63
N ARG A 444 -29.27 -11.32 -3.78
CA ARG A 444 -28.58 -10.58 -4.83
C ARG A 444 -29.55 -9.67 -5.61
N PRO A 445 -29.05 -8.59 -6.24
CA PRO A 445 -29.88 -7.71 -7.05
C PRO A 445 -30.57 -8.40 -8.25
N ASP A 446 -30.06 -9.55 -8.67
CA ASP A 446 -30.62 -10.40 -9.73
C ASP A 446 -31.74 -11.34 -9.25
N GLY A 447 -32.08 -11.30 -7.96
CA GLY A 447 -33.12 -12.12 -7.33
C GLY A 447 -32.65 -13.51 -6.89
N THR A 448 -31.35 -13.82 -6.96
CA THR A 448 -30.80 -15.10 -6.49
C THR A 448 -30.34 -15.01 -5.03
N THR A 449 -30.45 -16.13 -4.30
CA THR A 449 -29.99 -16.26 -2.92
C THR A 449 -28.55 -16.77 -2.88
N GLU A 450 -27.66 -16.06 -2.20
CA GLU A 450 -26.30 -16.47 -1.89
C GLU A 450 -26.14 -16.69 -0.39
N PHE A 451 -25.62 -17.85 0.01
CA PHE A 451 -25.23 -18.12 1.39
C PHE A 451 -23.77 -17.75 1.61
N ARG A 452 -23.50 -16.95 2.65
CA ARG A 452 -22.14 -16.52 3.00
C ARG A 452 -21.86 -16.82 4.45
N GLN A 453 -20.72 -17.43 4.72
CA GLN A 453 -20.21 -17.62 6.06
C GLN A 453 -19.65 -16.30 6.62
N ILE A 454 -20.11 -15.94 7.80
CA ILE A 454 -19.63 -14.85 8.65
C ILE A 454 -19.24 -15.39 10.03
N GLY A 455 -18.62 -14.56 10.85
CA GLY A 455 -18.12 -14.96 12.17
C GLY A 455 -16.64 -14.60 12.32
N ILE A 456 -16.35 -13.47 12.96
CA ILE A 456 -14.98 -12.99 13.16
C ILE A 456 -14.31 -13.58 14.40
N ALA A 457 -15.04 -14.35 15.22
CA ALA A 457 -14.40 -15.15 16.27
C ALA A 457 -13.64 -16.34 15.67
N ASN A 458 -14.07 -16.89 14.53
CA ASN A 458 -13.30 -17.90 13.81
C ASN A 458 -12.00 -17.31 13.24
N ALA A 459 -10.89 -17.94 13.59
CA ALA A 459 -9.57 -17.40 13.33
C ALA A 459 -9.23 -17.37 11.83
N LYS A 460 -9.70 -18.34 11.03
CA LYS A 460 -9.54 -18.33 9.57
C LYS A 460 -10.35 -17.22 8.91
N LEU A 461 -11.62 -17.06 9.29
CA LEU A 461 -12.47 -16.01 8.72
C LEU A 461 -11.93 -14.62 9.09
N PHE A 462 -11.48 -14.42 10.32
CA PHE A 462 -10.82 -13.20 10.76
C PHE A 462 -9.55 -12.91 9.94
N ALA A 463 -8.65 -13.89 9.81
CA ALA A 463 -7.40 -13.74 9.06
C ALA A 463 -7.64 -13.39 7.59
N ARG A 464 -8.58 -14.08 6.92
CA ARG A 464 -8.97 -13.78 5.53
C ARG A 464 -9.55 -12.37 5.39
N ARG A 465 -10.38 -11.96 6.35
CA ARG A 465 -11.08 -10.67 6.30
C ARG A 465 -10.12 -9.48 6.48
N LEU A 466 -9.11 -9.60 7.33
CA LEU A 466 -8.12 -8.54 7.55
C LEU A 466 -6.84 -8.69 6.70
N ASN A 467 -6.80 -9.71 5.83
CA ASN A 467 -5.65 -10.12 5.03
C ASN A 467 -4.40 -10.26 5.90
N LEU A 468 -4.47 -11.22 6.83
CA LEU A 468 -3.40 -11.60 7.76
C LEU A 468 -2.95 -13.03 7.48
N SER A 469 -1.65 -13.26 7.59
CA SER A 469 -1.07 -14.59 7.63
C SER A 469 -1.31 -15.26 8.99
N TYR A 470 -1.12 -16.57 9.03
CA TYR A 470 -1.25 -17.35 10.27
C TYR A 470 -0.21 -16.96 11.32
N GLU A 471 1.03 -16.68 10.90
CA GLU A 471 2.11 -16.27 11.79
C GLU A 471 1.82 -14.93 12.46
N GLU A 472 1.35 -13.94 11.67
CA GLU A 472 0.94 -12.63 12.19
C GLU A 472 -0.21 -12.77 13.18
N LEU A 473 -1.16 -13.67 12.92
CA LEU A 473 -2.29 -13.89 13.82
C LEU A 473 -1.86 -14.45 15.18
N ILE A 474 -0.95 -15.42 15.19
CA ILE A 474 -0.38 -15.98 16.41
C ILE A 474 0.41 -14.91 17.18
N GLU A 475 1.19 -14.07 16.47
CA GLU A 475 1.94 -13.00 17.11
C GLU A 475 1.00 -11.96 17.75
N ILE A 476 -0.08 -11.58 17.07
CA ILE A 476 -1.09 -10.63 17.57
C ILE A 476 -1.72 -11.13 18.88
N VAL A 477 -2.07 -12.41 18.98
CA VAL A 477 -2.71 -12.96 20.19
C VAL A 477 -1.76 -12.97 21.40
N HIS A 478 -0.45 -12.99 21.18
CA HIS A 478 0.56 -12.91 22.24
C HIS A 478 0.93 -11.47 22.66
N THR A 479 0.31 -10.46 22.06
CA THR A 479 0.55 -9.06 22.42
C THR A 479 -0.06 -8.71 23.77
N GLN A 480 0.62 -7.85 24.54
CA GLN A 480 0.15 -7.42 25.84
C GLN A 480 -1.09 -6.53 25.76
N PHE A 481 -1.26 -5.79 24.65
CA PHE A 481 -2.43 -4.96 24.42
C PHE A 481 -3.71 -5.77 24.29
N MET A 482 -3.64 -6.98 23.71
CA MET A 482 -4.78 -7.89 23.58
C MET A 482 -5.14 -8.57 24.91
N GLY A 483 -4.19 -8.66 25.84
CA GLY A 483 -4.38 -9.34 27.11
C GLY A 483 -4.31 -10.87 26.94
N LEU A 484 -4.90 -11.61 27.86
CA LEU A 484 -4.86 -13.07 27.84
C LEU A 484 -5.95 -13.64 26.90
N ILE A 485 -5.71 -13.55 25.60
CA ILE A 485 -6.51 -14.22 24.55
C ILE A 485 -5.79 -15.51 24.13
N LYS A 486 -6.54 -16.54 23.79
CA LYS A 486 -6.03 -17.81 23.26
C LYS A 486 -6.87 -18.28 22.08
N PHE A 487 -6.28 -19.16 21.31
CA PHE A 487 -6.99 -20.00 20.35
C PHE A 487 -7.54 -21.24 21.04
N SER A 488 -8.78 -21.61 20.73
CA SER A 488 -9.40 -22.82 21.26
C SER A 488 -10.37 -23.40 20.23
N ASP A 489 -10.42 -24.73 20.17
CA ASP A 489 -11.45 -25.46 19.43
C ASP A 489 -12.62 -25.75 20.38
N PRO A 490 -13.80 -25.12 20.20
CA PRO A 490 -14.95 -25.34 21.06
C PRO A 490 -15.54 -26.76 20.94
N ALA A 491 -15.28 -27.47 19.83
CA ALA A 491 -15.74 -28.85 19.64
C ALA A 491 -14.84 -29.88 20.33
N GLY A 492 -13.74 -29.46 20.97
CA GLY A 492 -12.82 -30.34 21.70
C GLY A 492 -11.93 -31.18 20.79
N GLY A 493 -11.75 -30.78 19.53
CA GLY A 493 -10.81 -31.41 18.62
C GLY A 493 -9.37 -31.23 19.10
N GLU A 494 -8.57 -32.32 19.08
CA GLU A 494 -7.13 -32.26 19.34
C GLU A 494 -6.34 -31.67 18.17
N ASP A 495 -6.97 -31.47 17.00
CA ASP A 495 -6.33 -30.94 15.79
C ASP A 495 -6.30 -29.42 15.76
N ILE A 496 -5.44 -28.85 16.60
CA ILE A 496 -5.16 -27.40 16.67
C ILE A 496 -4.42 -26.87 15.43
N CYS A 497 -4.10 -27.73 14.45
CA CYS A 497 -3.42 -27.34 13.22
C CYS A 497 -4.40 -26.81 12.15
N SER A 498 -5.71 -27.01 12.31
CA SER A 498 -6.73 -26.48 11.42
C SER A 498 -7.42 -25.26 12.02
N PHE A 499 -7.10 -24.07 11.53
CA PHE A 499 -7.74 -22.81 11.93
C PHE A 499 -9.22 -22.71 11.51
N ASP A 500 -9.73 -23.69 10.77
CA ASP A 500 -11.12 -23.78 10.35
C ASP A 500 -12.07 -24.01 11.53
N THR A 501 -11.61 -24.71 12.57
CA THR A 501 -12.41 -25.04 13.77
C THR A 501 -12.06 -24.20 15.00
N VAL A 502 -11.06 -23.33 14.87
CA VAL A 502 -10.48 -22.59 15.99
C VAL A 502 -11.07 -21.18 16.07
N GLU A 503 -11.29 -20.71 17.30
CA GLU A 503 -11.73 -19.35 17.57
C GLU A 503 -10.96 -18.65 18.68
N PHE A 504 -11.10 -17.33 18.73
CA PHE A 504 -10.56 -16.51 19.80
C PHE A 504 -11.42 -16.63 21.07
N ARG A 505 -10.78 -16.95 22.20
CA ARG A 505 -11.41 -17.00 23.53
C ARG A 505 -10.49 -16.36 24.57
N TYR A 506 -11.05 -15.86 25.66
CA TYR A 506 -10.26 -15.47 26.82
C TYR A 506 -9.57 -16.69 27.44
N ALA A 507 -8.35 -16.53 27.96
CA ALA A 507 -7.66 -17.57 28.71
C ALA A 507 -8.20 -17.65 30.16
N ARG A 508 -9.50 -17.94 30.32
CA ARG A 508 -10.15 -18.15 31.62
C ARG A 508 -10.24 -19.65 31.95
N PRO A 509 -10.25 -20.03 33.25
CA PRO A 509 -10.46 -21.42 33.67
C PRO A 509 -11.86 -21.93 33.37
N ASP A 510 -12.85 -21.03 33.31
CA ASP A 510 -14.21 -21.34 32.87
C ASP A 510 -14.23 -21.41 31.34
N PHE A 511 -14.31 -22.63 30.80
CA PHE A 511 -14.30 -22.88 29.36
C PHE A 511 -15.64 -22.58 28.69
N ASP A 512 -16.73 -22.52 29.46
CA ASP A 512 -18.08 -22.29 28.95
C ASP A 512 -18.38 -20.79 28.81
N ASN A 513 -17.73 -19.94 29.62
CA ASN A 513 -17.92 -18.47 29.63
C ASN A 513 -16.63 -17.69 29.32
N ASN A 514 -15.95 -18.05 28.25
CA ASN A 514 -14.71 -17.40 27.80
C ASN A 514 -14.78 -16.82 26.39
N GLU A 515 -15.96 -16.63 25.81
CA GLU A 515 -16.13 -15.95 24.54
C GLU A 515 -15.70 -14.48 24.63
N LEU A 516 -15.07 -13.98 23.56
CA LEU A 516 -14.66 -12.58 23.50
C LEU A 516 -15.87 -11.65 23.37
N GLN A 517 -15.74 -10.44 23.92
CA GLN A 517 -16.75 -9.41 23.78
C GLN A 517 -16.49 -8.57 22.51
N PRO A 518 -17.47 -7.78 22.03
CA PRO A 518 -17.27 -6.98 20.83
C PRO A 518 -16.12 -5.96 20.95
N ILE A 519 -15.71 -5.60 22.17
CA ILE A 519 -14.66 -4.60 22.42
C ILE A 519 -13.27 -5.14 22.03
N GLU A 520 -13.02 -6.45 22.21
CA GLU A 520 -11.77 -7.09 21.79
C GLU A 520 -11.61 -7.05 20.28
N PHE A 521 -12.68 -7.26 19.52
CA PHE A 521 -12.65 -7.17 18.06
C PHE A 521 -12.42 -5.74 17.57
N LEU A 522 -12.89 -4.73 18.31
CA LEU A 522 -12.57 -3.34 18.03
C LEU A 522 -11.09 -3.02 18.35
N LYS A 523 -10.56 -3.51 19.47
CA LYS A 523 -9.14 -3.41 19.84
C LYS A 523 -8.25 -4.07 18.77
N LEU A 524 -8.58 -5.30 18.36
CA LEU A 524 -7.88 -6.07 17.33
C LEU A 524 -7.82 -5.29 16.02
N LEU A 525 -8.94 -4.76 15.54
CA LEU A 525 -8.97 -3.99 14.31
C LEU A 525 -8.10 -2.73 14.40
N ARG A 526 -8.24 -1.95 15.49
CA ARG A 526 -7.46 -0.71 15.67
C ARG A 526 -5.96 -0.99 15.77
N PHE A 527 -5.59 -2.07 16.44
CA PHE A 527 -4.21 -2.54 16.49
C PHE A 527 -3.69 -2.89 15.09
N VAL A 528 -4.40 -3.74 14.34
CA VAL A 528 -3.99 -4.18 12.99
C VAL A 528 -3.83 -2.98 12.06
N ARG A 529 -4.76 -2.01 12.11
CA ARG A 529 -4.68 -0.79 11.31
C ARG A 529 -3.50 0.08 11.70
N LEU A 530 -3.28 0.30 12.99
CA LEU A 530 -2.16 1.11 13.47
C LEU A 530 -0.81 0.45 13.13
N TRP A 531 -0.69 -0.85 13.36
CA TRP A 531 0.50 -1.64 13.03
C TRP A 531 0.84 -1.56 11.54
N LYS A 532 -0.12 -1.88 10.65
CA LYS A 532 0.08 -1.78 9.20
C LYS A 532 0.42 -0.36 8.75
N LYS A 533 -0.04 0.67 9.49
CA LYS A 533 0.28 2.07 9.20
C LYS A 533 1.69 2.48 9.64
N LEU A 534 2.13 2.05 10.82
CA LEU A 534 3.45 2.38 11.36
C LEU A 534 4.58 1.66 10.62
N GLY A 535 4.31 0.49 10.03
CA GLY A 535 5.32 -0.33 9.37
C GLY A 535 6.34 -0.94 10.32
N TRP A 536 6.05 -0.95 11.62
CA TRP A 536 6.86 -1.62 12.65
C TRP A 536 6.50 -3.11 12.72
N SER A 537 7.29 -3.91 13.46
CA SER A 537 6.86 -5.26 13.83
C SER A 537 5.65 -5.22 14.78
N ILE A 538 4.92 -6.34 14.87
CA ILE A 538 3.80 -6.51 15.80
C ILE A 538 4.30 -6.34 17.24
N GLU A 539 5.43 -6.97 17.59
CA GLU A 539 6.10 -6.78 18.89
C GLU A 539 6.38 -5.28 19.18
N GLN A 540 7.04 -4.55 18.26
CA GLN A 540 7.34 -3.13 18.46
C GLN A 540 6.08 -2.28 18.65
N THR A 541 5.03 -2.56 17.88
CA THR A 541 3.76 -1.84 17.99
C THR A 541 3.08 -2.13 19.33
N ASP A 542 3.06 -3.39 19.78
CA ASP A 542 2.57 -3.76 21.10
C ASP A 542 3.34 -3.07 22.22
N LYS A 543 4.67 -3.06 22.17
CA LYS A 543 5.50 -2.37 23.18
C LYS A 543 5.24 -0.87 23.20
N ALA A 544 5.13 -0.25 22.02
CA ALA A 544 4.85 1.18 21.94
C ALA A 544 3.45 1.52 22.48
N ILE A 545 2.44 0.71 22.17
CA ILE A 545 1.11 0.87 22.74
C ILE A 545 1.16 0.66 24.25
N LYS A 546 1.76 -0.43 24.74
CA LYS A 546 1.84 -0.70 26.18
C LYS A 546 2.56 0.41 26.96
N ALA A 547 3.60 1.00 26.38
CA ALA A 547 4.38 2.08 26.97
C ALA A 547 3.64 3.43 26.96
N LEU A 548 2.92 3.75 25.88
CA LEU A 548 2.37 5.08 25.66
C LEU A 548 0.85 5.18 25.89
N TYR A 549 0.12 4.07 25.96
CA TYR A 549 -1.31 4.10 26.22
C TYR A 549 -1.60 4.54 27.67
N PRO A 550 -2.55 5.46 27.90
CA PRO A 550 -2.90 5.89 29.26
C PRO A 550 -3.55 4.75 30.04
N THR A 551 -2.95 4.38 31.17
CA THR A 551 -3.32 3.17 31.93
C THR A 551 -4.75 3.19 32.47
N ASP A 552 -5.25 4.38 32.81
CA ASP A 552 -6.60 4.67 33.30
C ASP A 552 -7.69 4.52 32.23
N GLN A 553 -7.30 4.47 30.94
CA GLN A 553 -8.21 4.36 29.80
C GLN A 553 -8.27 2.95 29.21
N PHE A 554 -7.60 1.96 29.82
CA PHE A 554 -7.79 0.58 29.40
C PHE A 554 -9.21 0.12 29.77
N PRO A 555 -9.98 -0.46 28.83
CA PRO A 555 -11.26 -1.08 29.16
C PRO A 555 -11.04 -2.22 30.16
N ALA A 556 -11.74 -2.16 31.29
CA ALA A 556 -11.73 -3.18 32.33
C ALA A 556 -12.79 -4.26 32.04
N PRO A 557 -12.61 -5.51 32.51
CA PRO A 557 -13.59 -6.58 32.30
C PRO A 557 -14.99 -6.27 32.83
N GLU A 558 -15.09 -5.41 33.84
CA GLU A 558 -16.34 -4.95 34.45
C GLU A 558 -17.01 -3.76 33.73
N ASP A 559 -16.34 -3.14 32.75
CA ASP A 559 -16.93 -2.05 31.98
C ASP A 559 -18.03 -2.58 31.06
N ASP A 560 -19.17 -1.90 31.02
CA ASP A 560 -20.17 -2.13 29.99
C ASP A 560 -19.66 -1.65 28.61
N TRP A 561 -20.41 -1.98 27.55
CA TRP A 561 -20.03 -1.63 26.18
C TRP A 561 -19.79 -0.13 25.97
N ASP A 562 -20.61 0.73 26.59
CA ASP A 562 -20.53 2.19 26.40
C ASP A 562 -19.32 2.78 27.14
N ALA A 563 -19.07 2.35 28.37
CA ALA A 563 -17.89 2.74 29.13
C ALA A 563 -16.61 2.24 28.45
N ALA A 564 -16.58 0.98 28.02
CA ALA A 564 -15.43 0.35 27.38
C ALA A 564 -15.05 1.06 26.07
N ARG A 565 -16.03 1.34 25.19
CA ARG A 565 -15.75 2.03 23.91
C ARG A 565 -15.30 3.48 24.11
N THR A 566 -15.87 4.19 25.09
CA THR A 566 -15.49 5.57 25.40
C THR A 566 -14.07 5.66 25.96
N LYS A 567 -13.70 4.77 26.89
CA LYS A 567 -12.32 4.63 27.37
C LYS A 567 -11.37 4.31 26.22
N LEU A 568 -11.72 3.36 25.36
CA LEU A 568 -10.91 2.98 24.21
C LEU A 568 -10.66 4.17 23.27
N ASP A 569 -11.70 4.97 22.98
CA ASP A 569 -11.61 6.18 22.15
C ASP A 569 -10.65 7.22 22.77
N MET A 570 -10.84 7.57 24.04
CA MET A 570 -9.98 8.52 24.75
C MET A 570 -8.52 8.04 24.83
N GLY A 571 -8.33 6.74 25.07
CA GLY A 571 -7.01 6.14 25.12
C GLY A 571 -6.30 6.16 23.76
N PHE A 572 -6.99 5.87 22.65
CA PHE A 572 -6.40 5.97 21.31
C PHE A 572 -6.12 7.44 20.91
N GLN A 573 -6.98 8.39 21.25
CA GLN A 573 -6.72 9.81 21.00
C GLN A 573 -5.42 10.28 21.67
N THR A 574 -5.20 9.85 22.92
CA THR A 574 -3.97 10.15 23.67
C THR A 574 -2.76 9.40 23.11
N LEU A 575 -2.91 8.11 22.82
CA LEU A 575 -1.87 7.25 22.25
C LEU A 575 -1.32 7.83 20.94
N LEU A 576 -2.20 8.23 20.01
CA LEU A 576 -1.77 8.72 18.70
C LEU A 576 -0.97 10.03 18.82
N ILE A 577 -1.34 10.92 19.73
CA ILE A 577 -0.55 12.13 20.03
C ILE A 577 0.83 11.74 20.58
N ARG A 578 0.88 10.83 21.56
CA ARG A 578 2.14 10.35 22.17
C ARG A 578 3.05 9.68 21.14
N LEU A 579 2.50 8.88 20.23
CA LEU A 579 3.24 8.24 19.14
C LEU A 579 3.80 9.27 18.15
N ALA A 580 3.02 10.29 17.79
CA ALA A 580 3.48 11.36 16.92
C ALA A 580 4.66 12.13 17.54
N HIS A 581 4.58 12.44 18.84
CA HIS A 581 5.69 13.06 19.58
C HIS A 581 6.90 12.13 19.71
N LEU A 582 6.69 10.83 19.91
CA LEU A 582 7.78 9.85 19.90
C LEU A 582 8.53 9.87 18.56
N GLN A 583 7.83 9.90 17.42
CA GLN A 583 8.45 10.01 16.10
C GLN A 583 9.23 11.32 15.92
N VAL A 584 8.76 12.44 16.48
CA VAL A 584 9.52 13.70 16.50
C VAL A 584 10.83 13.55 17.28
N ILE A 585 10.77 12.92 18.46
CA ILE A 585 11.97 12.66 19.28
C ILE A 585 12.94 11.75 18.54
N MET A 586 12.46 10.65 17.93
CA MET A 586 13.29 9.74 17.14
C MET A 586 13.97 10.46 15.99
N LYS A 587 13.25 11.33 15.25
CA LYS A 587 13.82 12.15 14.17
C LYS A 587 14.90 13.10 14.70
N LYS A 588 14.63 13.84 15.79
CA LYS A 588 15.57 14.81 16.37
C LYS A 588 16.84 14.16 16.93
N LEU A 589 16.72 12.95 17.48
CA LEU A 589 17.85 12.19 18.02
C LEU A 589 18.49 11.24 17.00
N ASN A 590 17.99 11.23 15.76
CA ASN A 590 18.43 10.33 14.68
C ASN A 590 18.45 8.85 15.10
N LEU A 591 17.33 8.38 15.65
CA LEU A 591 17.16 7.03 16.21
C LEU A 591 16.47 6.08 15.22
N ASN A 592 16.89 4.82 15.21
CA ASN A 592 16.28 3.78 14.39
C ASN A 592 15.27 2.97 15.22
N PRO A 593 14.02 2.77 14.75
CA PRO A 593 13.03 1.94 15.45
C PRO A 593 13.51 0.52 15.80
N GLU A 594 14.33 -0.12 14.96
CA GLU A 594 14.79 -1.50 15.17
C GLU A 594 15.68 -1.65 16.41
N THR A 595 16.58 -0.68 16.63
CA THR A 595 17.59 -0.75 17.69
C THR A 595 17.21 0.08 18.92
N ASP A 596 16.59 1.23 18.70
CA ASP A 596 16.49 2.29 19.71
C ASP A 596 15.08 2.46 20.28
N LEU A 597 14.04 1.87 19.66
CA LEU A 597 12.65 2.06 20.11
C LEU A 597 12.44 1.59 21.55
N LEU A 598 12.80 0.34 21.88
CA LEU A 598 12.54 -0.20 23.22
C LEU A 598 13.29 0.56 24.33
N PRO A 599 14.60 0.86 24.20
CA PRO A 599 15.29 1.75 25.14
C PRO A 599 14.64 3.13 25.26
N LEU A 600 14.18 3.71 24.14
CA LEU A 600 13.55 5.02 24.13
C LEU A 600 12.19 5.00 24.85
N LEU A 601 11.37 3.95 24.67
CA LEU A 601 10.08 3.82 25.35
C LEU A 601 10.21 3.76 26.87
N ALA A 602 11.32 3.24 27.40
CA ALA A 602 11.61 3.19 28.83
C ALA A 602 11.83 4.59 29.45
N CYS A 603 11.94 5.66 28.64
CA CYS A 603 11.90 7.03 29.12
C CYS A 603 10.54 7.43 29.69
N TRP A 604 9.45 6.85 29.17
CA TRP A 604 8.07 7.20 29.56
C TRP A 604 7.28 6.02 30.11
N SER A 605 7.90 4.85 30.22
CA SER A 605 7.29 3.63 30.76
C SER A 605 8.32 2.80 31.53
N SER A 606 7.86 1.76 32.22
CA SER A 606 8.75 0.76 32.79
C SER A 606 9.50 -0.01 31.69
N ILE A 607 10.72 -0.46 31.97
CA ILE A 607 11.48 -1.36 31.11
C ILE A 607 10.61 -2.59 30.83
N ASP A 608 10.46 -2.87 29.55
CA ASP A 608 9.66 -4.00 29.09
C ASP A 608 10.28 -5.34 29.51
N THR A 609 9.43 -6.24 30.02
CA THR A 609 9.79 -7.58 30.49
C THR A 609 9.19 -8.71 29.65
N HIS A 610 8.23 -8.43 28.76
CA HIS A 610 7.45 -9.46 28.06
C HIS A 610 8.06 -9.86 26.71
N GLY A 611 8.05 -11.15 26.38
CA GLY A 611 8.63 -11.68 25.14
C GLY A 611 10.11 -12.02 25.25
N SER A 612 10.62 -12.79 24.27
CA SER A 612 12.02 -13.26 24.25
C SER A 612 13.04 -12.15 23.94
N ARG A 613 12.60 -11.06 23.31
CA ARG A 613 13.43 -9.91 22.92
C ARG A 613 13.25 -8.68 23.82
N SER A 614 12.58 -8.86 24.97
CA SER A 614 12.31 -7.78 25.91
C SER A 614 13.57 -7.04 26.33
N LEU A 615 13.43 -5.75 26.61
CA LEU A 615 14.57 -4.91 27.00
C LEU A 615 15.20 -5.41 28.30
N TYR A 616 14.37 -5.84 29.27
CA TYR A 616 14.84 -6.40 30.53
C TYR A 616 15.76 -7.60 30.32
N ARG A 617 15.35 -8.57 29.48
CA ARG A 617 16.13 -9.79 29.22
C ARG A 617 17.49 -9.47 28.60
N ARG A 618 17.54 -8.53 27.64
CA ARG A 618 18.79 -8.08 27.02
C ARG A 618 19.74 -7.43 28.03
N MET A 619 19.20 -6.69 29.00
CA MET A 619 20.00 -5.94 29.97
C MET A 619 20.46 -6.80 31.15
N PHE A 620 19.58 -7.64 31.69
CA PHE A 620 19.79 -8.27 32.99
C PHE A 620 19.93 -9.80 32.95
N LEU A 621 19.33 -10.48 31.96
CA LEU A 621 19.43 -11.95 31.85
C LEU A 621 20.65 -12.41 31.03
N ASN A 622 21.64 -11.54 30.83
CA ASN A 622 22.91 -11.96 30.25
C ASN A 622 23.79 -12.67 31.29
N PRO A 623 24.65 -13.62 30.89
CA PRO A 623 25.47 -14.40 31.82
C PRO A 623 26.37 -13.55 32.71
N THR A 624 26.82 -12.38 32.25
CA THR A 624 27.73 -11.49 32.98
C THR A 624 27.03 -10.86 34.19
N ILE A 625 25.83 -10.32 34.00
CA ILE A 625 25.05 -9.69 35.08
C ILE A 625 24.53 -10.76 36.04
N LEU A 626 24.07 -11.91 35.54
CA LEU A 626 23.59 -12.99 36.40
C LEU A 626 24.71 -13.65 37.24
N ALA A 627 25.95 -13.67 36.73
CA ALA A 627 27.11 -14.11 37.51
C ALA A 627 27.48 -13.11 38.61
N LEU A 628 27.19 -11.81 38.40
CA LEU A 628 27.39 -10.79 39.41
C LEU A 628 26.28 -10.83 40.46
N ASP A 629 25.04 -11.06 40.04
CA ASP A 629 23.87 -11.01 40.90
C ASP A 629 22.69 -11.82 40.36
N SER A 630 22.31 -12.87 41.10
CA SER A 630 21.22 -13.76 40.72
C SER A 630 19.82 -13.20 41.01
N VAL A 631 19.68 -12.07 41.71
CA VAL A 631 18.37 -11.49 42.03
C VAL A 631 17.58 -11.11 40.76
N PHE A 632 18.30 -10.81 39.68
CA PHE A 632 17.75 -10.42 38.38
C PHE A 632 17.18 -11.58 37.55
N GLN A 633 17.32 -12.83 37.99
CA GLN A 633 16.67 -13.97 37.32
C GLN A 633 15.14 -13.88 37.39
N GLU A 634 14.47 -14.44 36.39
CA GLU A 634 13.02 -14.64 36.44
C GLU A 634 12.66 -15.83 37.34
N ASP A 635 11.52 -15.76 38.04
CA ASP A 635 11.04 -16.85 38.91
C ASP A 635 10.31 -17.98 38.17
N GLY A 636 10.29 -17.95 36.85
CA GLY A 636 9.56 -18.89 36.00
C GLY A 636 8.07 -18.58 35.84
N TYR A 637 7.53 -17.62 36.61
CA TYR A 637 6.13 -17.16 36.52
C TYR A 637 6.00 -15.77 35.87
N GLY A 638 7.12 -15.24 35.36
CA GLY A 638 7.17 -13.92 34.73
C GLY A 638 7.30 -12.77 35.73
N ASN A 639 7.56 -13.05 37.00
CA ASN A 639 7.88 -12.01 37.98
C ASN A 639 9.39 -11.81 38.08
N TYR A 640 9.78 -10.58 38.42
CA TYR A 640 11.16 -10.15 38.48
C TYR A 640 11.41 -9.33 39.75
N LEU A 641 12.66 -9.35 40.23
CA LEU A 641 13.11 -8.53 41.36
C LEU A 641 12.19 -8.69 42.60
N ALA A 642 11.81 -7.59 43.27
CA ALA A 642 10.94 -7.62 44.46
C ALA A 642 9.53 -8.18 44.23
N ASP A 643 9.10 -8.41 42.98
CA ASP A 643 7.80 -9.00 42.66
C ASP A 643 7.88 -10.54 42.55
N ARG A 644 9.08 -11.13 42.59
CA ARG A 644 9.26 -12.60 42.59
C ARG A 644 8.58 -13.23 43.79
N ILE A 645 7.95 -14.38 43.57
CA ILE A 645 7.12 -15.07 44.57
C ILE A 645 7.88 -15.30 45.89
N GLU A 646 9.19 -15.62 45.82
CA GLU A 646 10.04 -15.83 46.99
C GLU A 646 10.11 -14.63 47.96
N PHE A 647 9.78 -13.42 47.51
CA PHE A 647 9.83 -12.21 48.32
C PHE A 647 8.45 -11.73 48.82
N HIS A 648 7.32 -12.33 48.38
CA HIS A 648 5.97 -11.85 48.75
C HIS A 648 5.69 -11.95 50.25
N ASP A 649 6.14 -13.03 50.89
CA ASP A 649 5.91 -13.29 52.32
C ASP A 649 7.08 -12.87 53.23
N SER A 650 8.13 -12.28 52.65
CA SER A 650 9.35 -11.91 53.38
C SER A 650 9.30 -10.44 53.86
N ASN A 651 9.75 -10.18 55.10
CA ASN A 651 10.08 -8.82 55.55
C ASN A 651 11.35 -8.26 54.86
N THR A 652 11.90 -8.95 53.86
CA THR A 652 13.22 -8.73 53.26
C THR A 652 13.10 -8.68 51.73
N LYS A 653 12.28 -7.75 51.23
CA LYS A 653 12.33 -7.39 49.80
C LYS A 653 13.74 -6.88 49.46
N PRO A 654 14.32 -7.31 48.32
CA PRO A 654 15.67 -6.89 47.93
C PRO A 654 15.73 -5.36 47.82
N LYS A 655 16.78 -4.76 48.38
CA LYS A 655 16.95 -3.30 48.41
C LYS A 655 17.84 -2.86 47.26
N LEU A 656 17.50 -1.76 46.62
CA LEU A 656 18.16 -1.30 45.40
C LEU A 656 19.67 -1.09 45.60
N THR A 657 20.08 -0.52 46.73
CA THR A 657 21.49 -0.20 47.01
C THR A 657 22.37 -1.44 47.24
N GLU A 658 21.78 -2.57 47.64
CA GLU A 658 22.48 -3.85 47.83
C GLU A 658 22.96 -4.44 46.49
N HIS A 659 22.31 -4.05 45.40
CA HIS A 659 22.52 -4.57 44.04
C HIS A 659 23.12 -3.52 43.09
N SER A 660 23.82 -2.52 43.64
CA SER A 660 24.32 -1.34 42.91
C SER A 660 25.36 -1.64 41.84
N GLU A 661 26.28 -2.59 42.06
CA GLU A 661 27.30 -2.97 41.07
C GLU A 661 26.66 -3.57 39.80
N ALA A 662 25.64 -4.41 39.95
CA ALA A 662 24.89 -4.99 38.83
C ALA A 662 24.10 -3.94 38.05
N LEU A 663 23.44 -3.02 38.75
CA LEU A 663 22.72 -1.92 38.11
C LEU A 663 23.67 -0.98 37.35
N ARG A 664 24.83 -0.65 37.94
CA ARG A 664 25.86 0.18 37.31
C ARG A 664 26.44 -0.49 36.07
N ALA A 665 26.72 -1.79 36.14
CA ALA A 665 27.18 -2.56 34.98
C ALA A 665 26.12 -2.61 33.86
N ALA A 666 24.86 -2.92 34.20
CA ALA A 666 23.77 -3.02 33.23
C ALA A 666 23.44 -1.66 32.56
N PHE A 667 23.53 -0.57 33.31
CA PHE A 667 23.25 0.78 32.81
C PHE A 667 24.47 1.52 32.30
N ASN A 668 25.67 0.94 32.39
CA ASN A 668 26.94 1.56 32.03
C ASN A 668 27.13 2.93 32.72
N LEU A 669 27.00 2.93 34.05
CA LEU A 669 27.12 4.09 34.93
C LEU A 669 28.36 4.00 35.82
N THR A 670 29.03 5.13 36.01
CA THR A 670 30.03 5.28 37.08
C THR A 670 29.34 5.34 38.47
N GLY A 671 30.11 5.17 39.54
CA GLY A 671 29.57 5.29 40.91
C GLY A 671 28.98 6.68 41.18
N GLU A 672 29.71 7.73 40.79
CA GLU A 672 29.26 9.11 40.95
C GLU A 672 27.97 9.41 40.17
N GLU A 673 27.86 8.94 38.92
CA GLU A 673 26.64 9.13 38.14
C GLU A 673 25.45 8.38 38.72
N PHE A 674 25.66 7.17 39.27
CA PHE A 674 24.62 6.40 39.93
C PHE A 674 24.11 7.11 41.18
N ASP A 675 25.02 7.60 42.03
CA ASP A 675 24.66 8.33 43.25
C ASP A 675 23.92 9.64 42.94
N LEU A 676 24.32 10.37 41.89
CA LEU A 676 23.61 11.57 41.42
C LEU A 676 22.17 11.27 41.00
N ILE A 677 21.94 10.16 40.30
CA ILE A 677 20.59 9.75 39.88
C ILE A 677 19.76 9.33 41.08
N LEU A 678 20.33 8.56 42.03
CA LEU A 678 19.61 8.17 43.24
C LEU A 678 19.19 9.39 44.06
N HIS A 679 20.08 10.38 44.19
CA HIS A 679 19.77 11.63 44.87
C HIS A 679 18.64 12.41 44.18
N GLU A 680 18.68 12.55 42.85
CA GLU A 680 17.61 13.20 42.07
C GLU A 680 16.25 12.50 42.26
N LEU A 681 16.25 11.16 42.29
CA LEU A 681 15.02 10.37 42.44
C LEU A 681 14.52 10.30 43.89
N GLY A 682 15.29 10.81 44.86
CA GLY A 682 14.99 10.67 46.29
C GLY A 682 15.07 9.22 46.78
N PHE A 683 15.87 8.38 46.11
CA PHE A 683 16.05 6.98 46.47
C PHE A 683 17.06 6.83 47.61
N ASP A 684 16.71 5.99 48.56
CA ASP A 684 17.46 5.72 49.79
C ASP A 684 17.77 4.22 49.96
N ARG A 685 18.33 3.85 51.12
CA ARG A 685 18.66 2.44 51.43
C ARG A 685 17.43 1.55 51.61
N GLU A 686 16.26 2.13 51.84
CA GLU A 686 15.01 1.37 52.02
C GLU A 686 14.26 1.15 50.70
N THR A 687 14.71 1.82 49.64
CA THR A 687 14.11 1.73 48.30
C THR A 687 14.18 0.31 47.76
N ALA A 688 13.02 -0.25 47.44
CA ALA A 688 12.91 -1.62 46.93
C ALA A 688 13.51 -1.74 45.51
N LEU A 689 14.13 -2.88 45.23
CA LEU A 689 14.56 -3.25 43.88
C LEU A 689 13.34 -3.78 43.10
N ASN A 690 12.69 -2.92 42.32
CA ASN A 690 11.55 -3.28 41.46
C ASN A 690 11.72 -2.68 40.06
N ILE A 691 10.91 -3.14 39.10
CA ILE A 691 11.02 -2.73 37.70
C ILE A 691 10.84 -1.21 37.55
N ALA A 692 9.91 -0.60 38.28
CA ALA A 692 9.65 0.84 38.18
C ALA A 692 10.88 1.67 38.59
N ASN A 693 11.52 1.33 39.71
CA ASN A 693 12.67 2.05 40.25
C ASN A 693 13.90 1.91 39.34
N ILE A 694 14.19 0.70 38.83
CA ILE A 694 15.32 0.51 37.91
C ILE A 694 15.08 1.22 36.56
N SER A 695 13.82 1.35 36.14
CA SER A 695 13.44 2.07 34.91
C SER A 695 13.64 3.58 35.06
N ALA A 696 13.39 4.12 36.25
CA ALA A 696 13.66 5.51 36.58
C ALA A 696 15.17 5.81 36.53
N ILE A 697 16.03 4.89 36.98
CA ILE A 697 17.49 5.06 36.85
C ILE A 697 17.92 4.97 35.38
N PHE A 698 17.41 3.96 34.67
CA PHE A 698 17.78 3.71 33.27
C PHE A 698 17.50 4.93 32.37
N ARG A 699 16.31 5.54 32.46
CA ARG A 699 15.94 6.66 31.56
C ARG A 699 16.85 7.87 31.69
N HIS A 700 17.32 8.19 32.90
CA HIS A 700 18.29 9.27 33.13
C HIS A 700 19.62 8.96 32.44
N SER A 701 20.13 7.74 32.65
CA SER A 701 21.38 7.29 32.02
C SER A 701 21.29 7.24 30.49
N TYR A 702 20.14 6.80 29.96
CA TYR A 702 19.92 6.62 28.54
C TYR A 702 19.83 7.97 27.82
N LEU A 703 19.01 8.88 28.34
CA LEU A 703 18.81 10.19 27.74
C LEU A 703 20.09 11.04 27.79
N ALA A 704 20.83 11.02 28.91
CA ALA A 704 22.13 11.70 29.02
C ALA A 704 23.08 11.26 27.90
N ARG A 705 23.24 9.94 27.72
CA ARG A 705 24.10 9.36 26.67
C ARG A 705 23.64 9.74 25.27
N ARG A 706 22.34 9.72 24.98
CA ARG A 706 21.80 10.08 23.65
C ARG A 706 21.99 11.56 23.32
N LEU A 707 21.88 12.44 24.31
CA LEU A 707 22.16 13.87 24.16
C LEU A 707 23.67 14.18 24.16
N ARG A 708 24.52 13.21 24.50
CA ARG A 708 25.96 13.37 24.74
C ARG A 708 26.25 14.37 25.86
N LEU A 709 25.46 14.29 26.92
CA LEU A 709 25.66 15.02 28.17
C LEU A 709 26.11 14.02 29.24
N SER A 710 26.93 14.47 30.20
CA SER A 710 27.09 13.73 31.45
C SER A 710 25.77 13.74 32.24
N VAL A 711 25.58 12.76 33.13
CA VAL A 711 24.38 12.72 34.01
C VAL A 711 24.26 14.02 34.81
N ARG A 712 25.38 14.54 35.32
CA ARG A 712 25.41 15.81 36.05
C ARG A 712 24.91 16.99 35.20
N GLU A 713 25.34 17.07 33.94
CA GLU A 713 24.88 18.12 33.01
C GLU A 713 23.40 17.96 32.65
N LEU A 714 22.92 16.72 32.47
CA LEU A 714 21.50 16.46 32.22
C LEU A 714 20.65 16.99 33.39
N LEU A 715 21.01 16.63 34.63
CA LEU A 715 20.28 17.03 35.83
C LEU A 715 20.32 18.55 36.05
N ALA A 716 21.46 19.20 35.84
CA ALA A 716 21.52 20.66 35.94
C ALA A 716 20.74 21.35 34.82
N LEU A 717 20.76 20.82 33.60
CA LEU A 717 19.94 21.39 32.52
C LEU A 717 18.45 21.24 32.82
N LYS A 718 18.04 20.12 33.42
CA LYS A 718 16.67 19.91 33.91
C LYS A 718 16.31 20.96 34.96
N ALA A 719 17.17 21.16 35.96
CA ALA A 719 16.96 22.16 37.01
C ALA A 719 16.94 23.61 36.49
N LEU A 720 17.85 23.97 35.58
CA LEU A 720 17.96 25.31 35.01
C LEU A 720 16.78 25.65 34.09
N SER A 721 16.30 24.69 33.30
CA SER A 721 15.23 24.90 32.34
C SER A 721 13.83 24.75 32.94
N GLY A 722 13.70 24.05 34.08
CA GLY A 722 12.41 23.65 34.64
C GLY A 722 11.65 22.65 33.76
N LEU A 723 12.31 22.01 32.79
CA LEU A 723 11.71 21.03 31.87
C LEU A 723 12.12 19.62 32.30
N ASP A 724 11.14 18.79 32.66
CA ASP A 724 11.38 17.37 32.90
C ASP A 724 11.18 16.55 31.62
N PRO A 725 12.24 16.00 31.00
CA PRO A 725 12.11 15.26 29.75
C PRO A 725 11.39 13.90 29.89
N PHE A 726 11.10 13.45 31.11
CA PHE A 726 10.42 12.18 31.40
C PHE A 726 8.93 12.34 31.70
N GLU A 727 8.40 13.56 31.65
CA GLU A 727 6.94 13.78 31.68
C GLU A 727 6.24 13.07 30.51
N PRO A 728 4.99 12.62 30.68
CA PRO A 728 4.26 11.91 29.63
C PRO A 728 4.24 12.69 28.31
N LEU A 729 4.46 12.00 27.19
CA LEU A 729 4.43 12.59 25.83
C LEU A 729 3.03 13.07 25.38
N GLY A 730 2.07 13.13 26.29
CA GLY A 730 0.74 13.66 26.03
C GLY A 730 0.75 15.18 26.02
N LEU A 731 -0.44 15.74 25.87
CA LEU A 731 -0.67 17.16 26.13
C LEU A 731 -1.08 17.28 27.60
N ALA A 732 -0.63 18.33 28.29
CA ALA A 732 -1.18 18.66 29.60
C ALA A 732 -2.72 18.79 29.50
N PRO A 733 -3.49 18.46 30.55
CA PRO A 733 -4.96 18.46 30.50
C PRO A 733 -5.52 19.77 29.91
N PRO A 734 -6.70 19.72 29.27
CA PRO A 734 -7.30 20.85 28.55
C PRO A 734 -7.79 22.03 29.44
N ASP A 735 -7.25 22.20 30.64
CA ASP A 735 -7.51 23.37 31.47
C ASP A 735 -6.66 24.57 31.04
N SER A 736 -7.18 25.24 30.01
CA SER A 736 -7.17 26.70 29.78
C SER A 736 -5.84 27.43 29.44
N ALA A 737 -5.91 28.14 28.31
CA ALA A 737 -5.21 29.40 28.01
C ALA A 737 -3.72 29.41 27.61
N ARG A 738 -3.12 28.29 27.22
CA ARG A 738 -1.75 28.30 26.65
C ARG A 738 -1.75 28.14 25.13
N ALA A 739 -1.06 29.02 24.42
CA ALA A 739 -0.80 28.89 22.99
C ALA A 739 0.09 27.65 22.75
N PHE A 740 -0.14 26.88 21.69
CA PHE A 740 0.55 25.60 21.45
C PHE A 740 2.08 25.65 21.41
N GLY A 741 2.71 26.82 21.21
CA GLY A 741 4.14 27.00 21.49
C GLY A 741 4.58 26.49 22.89
N GLU A 742 3.67 26.48 23.86
CA GLU A 742 3.86 25.97 25.23
C GLU A 742 3.33 24.53 25.46
N VAL A 743 2.74 23.90 24.44
CA VAL A 743 2.00 22.62 24.51
C VAL A 743 2.81 21.42 23.98
N ARG A 744 3.96 21.64 23.32
CA ARG A 744 4.89 20.54 22.99
C ARG A 744 5.36 19.88 24.29
N PRO A 745 5.46 18.53 24.36
CA PRO A 745 5.96 17.83 25.53
C PRO A 745 7.31 18.41 26.00
N PRO A 746 7.53 18.54 27.32
CA PRO A 746 8.80 19.01 27.87
C PRO A 746 10.01 18.25 27.33
N ALA A 747 9.86 16.95 27.03
CA ALA A 747 10.88 16.14 26.36
C ALA A 747 11.40 16.75 25.04
N ILE A 748 10.51 17.19 24.16
CA ILE A 748 10.89 17.76 22.86
C ILE A 748 11.63 19.09 23.07
N ARG A 749 11.09 19.95 23.94
CA ARG A 749 11.66 21.25 24.27
C ARG A 749 13.03 21.11 24.93
N PHE A 750 13.18 20.13 25.82
CA PHE A 750 14.44 19.81 26.48
C PHE A 750 15.50 19.34 25.47
N ILE A 751 15.14 18.46 24.54
CA ILE A 751 16.04 18.02 23.47
C ILE A 751 16.45 19.19 22.57
N GLU A 752 15.50 20.05 22.18
CA GLU A 752 15.78 21.24 21.39
C GLU A 752 16.73 22.20 22.13
N LEU A 753 16.48 22.45 23.42
CA LEU A 753 17.35 23.28 24.25
C LEU A 753 18.77 22.69 24.34
N ALA A 754 18.89 21.39 24.60
CA ALA A 754 20.20 20.71 24.66
C ALA A 754 20.95 20.81 23.32
N GLN A 755 20.24 20.66 22.19
CA GLN A 755 20.81 20.81 20.85
C GLN A 755 21.22 22.25 20.54
N GLN A 756 20.43 23.25 20.96
CA GLN A 756 20.76 24.66 20.82
C GLN A 756 21.99 25.04 21.64
N ILE A 757 22.09 24.57 22.89
CA ILE A 757 23.28 24.79 23.72
C ILE A 757 24.51 24.17 23.05
N LYS A 758 24.38 22.94 22.54
CA LYS A 758 25.48 22.26 21.84
C LYS A 758 25.90 22.96 20.54
N ALA A 759 24.98 23.64 19.86
CA ALA A 759 25.26 24.44 18.67
C ALA A 759 25.81 25.84 19.01
N SER A 760 25.62 26.29 20.25
CA SER A 760 26.16 27.55 20.75
C SER A 760 27.63 27.43 21.16
N ALA A 761 28.27 28.56 21.44
CA ALA A 761 29.61 28.60 22.01
C ALA A 761 29.66 28.28 23.52
N PHE A 762 28.50 28.14 24.18
CA PHE A 762 28.42 27.84 25.61
C PHE A 762 28.40 26.34 25.90
N LYS A 763 29.14 25.93 26.95
CA LYS A 763 29.00 24.60 27.56
C LYS A 763 28.02 24.64 28.74
N VAL A 764 27.38 23.50 29.04
CA VAL A 764 26.46 23.39 30.18
C VAL A 764 27.16 23.77 31.50
N SER A 765 28.40 23.34 31.71
CA SER A 765 29.18 23.71 32.91
C SER A 765 29.40 25.23 33.03
N GLN A 766 29.53 25.95 31.91
CA GLN A 766 29.68 27.41 31.92
C GLN A 766 28.34 28.08 32.24
N LEU A 767 27.23 27.57 31.70
CA LEU A 767 25.89 28.07 32.01
C LEU A 767 25.56 27.89 33.50
N VAL A 768 25.92 26.74 34.07
CA VAL A 768 25.79 26.52 35.52
C VAL A 768 26.64 27.51 36.31
N TYR A 769 27.89 27.76 35.90
CA TYR A 769 28.71 28.79 36.53
C TYR A 769 28.06 30.18 36.43
N PHE A 770 27.56 30.56 35.26
CA PHE A 770 26.96 31.88 35.05
C PHE A 770 25.67 32.06 35.86
N LEU A 771 24.77 31.07 35.85
CA LEU A 771 23.42 31.17 36.41
C LEU A 771 23.31 30.71 37.87
N GLN A 772 24.05 29.68 38.27
CA GLN A 772 24.01 29.08 39.63
C GLN A 772 25.25 29.38 40.47
N HIS A 773 26.26 30.07 39.93
CA HIS A 773 27.51 30.39 40.62
C HIS A 773 28.37 29.18 41.01
N GLU A 774 28.16 28.01 40.40
CA GLU A 774 28.96 26.81 40.65
C GLU A 774 29.97 26.56 39.53
N ASP A 775 31.27 26.55 39.85
CA ASP A 775 32.32 26.21 38.89
C ASP A 775 32.73 24.74 39.00
N TRP A 776 32.11 23.90 38.18
CA TRP A 776 32.46 22.48 38.10
C TRP A 776 33.77 22.22 37.36
N SER A 777 34.20 23.17 36.51
CA SER A 777 35.44 23.04 35.73
C SER A 777 36.68 23.33 36.55
N GLY A 778 36.53 24.06 37.67
CA GLY A 778 37.62 24.64 38.46
C GLY A 778 38.44 25.68 37.70
N LYS A 779 37.98 26.10 36.52
CA LYS A 779 38.68 27.00 35.59
C LYS A 779 37.87 28.24 35.23
N SER A 780 36.57 28.27 35.54
CA SER A 780 35.65 29.35 35.16
C SER A 780 35.59 30.44 36.24
N SER A 781 35.82 30.07 37.50
CA SER A 781 35.97 31.00 38.61
C SER A 781 37.39 31.57 38.64
N PRO A 782 37.57 32.90 38.82
CA PRO A 782 38.86 33.47 39.14
C PRO A 782 39.41 32.87 40.46
N SER A 783 40.73 32.74 40.57
CA SER A 783 41.34 32.22 41.79
C SER A 783 41.21 33.23 42.94
N LYS A 784 41.15 32.74 44.19
CA LYS A 784 41.09 33.64 45.35
C LYS A 784 42.33 34.56 45.41
N GLU A 785 43.47 34.05 45.00
CA GLU A 785 44.74 34.79 44.98
C GLU A 785 44.70 35.94 43.97
N ASP A 786 44.12 35.72 42.79
CA ASP A 786 43.94 36.76 41.77
C ASP A 786 43.04 37.89 42.27
N ILE A 787 41.91 37.55 42.88
CA ILE A 787 40.96 38.53 43.44
C ILE A 787 41.63 39.34 44.56
N HIS A 788 42.37 38.69 45.46
CA HIS A 788 43.06 39.38 46.54
C HIS A 788 44.19 40.29 46.05
N THR A 789 44.93 39.85 45.04
CA THR A 789 46.00 40.65 44.42
C THR A 789 45.40 41.90 43.78
N PHE A 790 44.32 41.74 43.00
CA PHE A 790 43.62 42.86 42.39
C PHE A 790 43.05 43.84 43.42
N ALA A 791 42.42 43.35 44.48
CA ALA A 791 41.90 44.18 45.57
C ALA A 791 42.99 45.02 46.25
N ARG A 792 44.18 44.45 46.47
CA ARG A 792 45.33 45.15 47.07
C ARG A 792 45.86 46.25 46.16
N THR A 793 46.01 45.96 44.86
CA THR A 793 46.45 46.94 43.87
C THR A 793 45.47 48.11 43.82
N LEU A 794 44.18 47.82 43.62
CA LEU A 794 43.16 48.85 43.52
C LEU A 794 43.05 49.69 44.80
N ARG A 795 43.11 49.07 45.97
CA ARG A 795 43.14 49.80 47.26
C ARG A 795 44.36 50.71 47.37
N SER A 796 45.54 50.23 46.99
CA SER A 796 46.76 51.04 47.01
C SER A 796 46.65 52.26 46.11
N ASP A 797 46.07 52.09 44.91
CA ASP A 797 45.85 53.20 43.98
C ASP A 797 44.83 54.22 44.51
N LEU A 798 43.71 53.74 45.09
CA LEU A 798 42.68 54.61 45.67
C LEU A 798 43.18 55.39 46.90
N LEU A 799 43.97 54.76 47.77
CA LEU A 799 44.57 55.41 48.94
C LEU A 799 45.64 56.43 48.52
N ARG A 800 46.46 56.11 47.51
CA ARG A 800 47.42 57.05 46.95
C ARG A 800 46.75 58.30 46.39
N ILE A 801 45.65 58.16 45.64
CA ILE A 801 44.86 59.30 45.15
C ILE A 801 44.34 60.13 46.32
N GLU A 802 43.90 59.49 47.41
CA GLU A 802 43.43 60.21 48.60
C GLU A 802 44.56 60.95 49.33
N GLU A 803 45.75 60.35 49.46
CA GLU A 803 46.93 60.97 50.08
C GLU A 803 47.52 62.12 49.25
N GLU A 804 47.64 61.94 47.93
CA GLU A 804 48.18 62.95 47.01
C GLU A 804 47.29 64.21 46.91
N ASN A 805 45.99 64.05 47.19
CA ASN A 805 45.00 65.13 47.16
C ASN A 805 44.51 65.54 48.56
N ALA A 806 45.13 65.06 49.65
CA ALA A 806 44.72 65.34 51.04
C ALA A 806 45.01 66.78 51.53
N VAL A 807 45.70 67.60 50.74
CA VAL A 807 46.31 68.87 51.21
C VAL A 807 45.53 70.13 50.77
N GLN A 808 44.29 69.98 50.31
CA GLN A 808 43.43 71.13 49.99
C GLN A 808 42.20 71.12 50.90
N GLU A 809 42.19 72.04 51.88
CA GLU A 809 41.04 72.28 52.75
C GLU A 809 40.14 73.37 52.12
N ASP A 810 38.84 73.08 52.09
CA ASP A 810 37.68 73.96 51.86
C ASP A 810 37.39 74.46 50.42
N ILE A 811 36.67 73.66 49.61
CA ILE A 811 35.45 74.06 48.85
C ILE A 811 34.57 72.80 48.58
N THR A 812 33.24 72.91 48.71
CA THR A 812 32.22 71.86 48.44
C THR A 812 32.25 71.18 47.06
N GLY A 813 33.04 71.67 46.10
CA GLY A 813 33.25 71.06 44.78
C GLY A 813 34.37 70.02 44.72
N GLU A 814 35.19 69.93 45.78
CA GLU A 814 36.40 69.10 45.81
C GLU A 814 36.12 67.63 46.15
N VAL A 815 35.08 67.37 46.94
CA VAL A 815 34.57 66.01 47.20
C VAL A 815 34.06 65.37 45.91
N ASP A 816 33.38 66.14 45.05
CA ASP A 816 32.93 65.69 43.74
C ASP A 816 34.10 65.47 42.77
N PHE A 817 35.13 66.32 42.83
CA PHE A 817 36.36 66.15 42.05
C PHE A 817 37.14 64.89 42.45
N LEU A 818 37.37 64.66 43.75
CA LEU A 818 38.05 63.47 44.27
C LEU A 818 37.28 62.19 43.90
N MET A 819 35.94 62.21 44.02
CA MET A 819 35.09 61.07 43.65
C MET A 819 35.15 60.76 42.15
N ARG A 820 35.19 61.78 41.27
CA ARG A 820 35.37 61.57 39.82
C ARG A 820 36.73 60.96 39.51
N LEU A 821 37.79 61.40 40.18
CA LEU A 821 39.15 60.91 39.99
C LEU A 821 39.28 59.44 40.44
N LYS A 822 38.73 59.10 41.61
CA LYS A 822 38.66 57.72 42.09
C LYS A 822 37.82 56.82 41.17
N ARG A 823 36.68 57.30 40.65
CA ARG A 823 35.86 56.58 39.67
C ARG A 823 36.63 56.29 38.38
N GLN A 824 37.31 57.27 37.83
CA GLN A 824 38.14 57.10 36.63
C GLN A 824 39.27 56.10 36.87
N GLN A 825 39.94 56.16 38.03
CA GLN A 825 40.98 55.20 38.40
C GLN A 825 40.45 53.77 38.46
N VAL A 826 39.27 53.54 39.05
CA VAL A 826 38.63 52.21 39.09
C VAL A 826 38.42 51.68 37.66
N LEU A 827 37.85 52.50 36.78
CA LEU A 827 37.58 52.12 35.39
C LEU A 827 38.88 51.79 34.62
N GLU A 828 39.91 52.63 34.72
CA GLU A 828 41.20 52.43 34.06
C GLU A 828 41.94 51.20 34.59
N THR A 829 41.91 50.98 35.91
CA THR A 829 42.57 49.82 36.54
C THR A 829 41.89 48.51 36.13
N ILE A 830 40.55 48.50 36.04
CA ILE A 830 39.79 47.35 35.56
C ILE A 830 40.03 47.11 34.07
N SER A 831 39.99 48.16 33.25
CA SER A 831 40.26 48.10 31.80
C SER A 831 41.64 47.53 31.52
N ALA A 832 42.68 48.05 32.19
CA ALA A 832 44.04 47.56 32.03
C ALA A 832 44.22 46.12 32.53
N ARG A 833 43.52 45.72 33.60
CA ARG A 833 43.64 44.38 34.19
C ARG A 833 42.98 43.30 33.34
N LEU A 834 41.85 43.63 32.72
CA LEU A 834 41.00 42.72 31.97
C LEU A 834 41.23 42.80 30.45
N ASP A 835 41.99 43.78 29.97
CA ASP A 835 42.22 44.06 28.55
C ASP A 835 40.90 44.32 27.79
N VAL A 836 40.00 45.09 28.41
CA VAL A 836 38.68 45.43 27.86
C VAL A 836 38.53 46.93 27.73
N ASP A 837 37.91 47.40 26.64
CA ASP A 837 37.68 48.81 26.37
C ASP A 837 36.79 49.49 27.43
N LEU A 838 37.12 50.74 27.76
CA LEU A 838 36.38 51.54 28.74
C LEU A 838 34.91 51.75 28.35
N GLY A 839 34.60 51.77 27.05
CA GLY A 839 33.24 51.86 26.52
C GLY A 839 32.36 50.68 26.92
N VAL A 840 32.93 49.50 27.19
CA VAL A 840 32.19 48.30 27.66
C VAL A 840 32.10 48.25 29.18
N ILE A 841 33.20 48.56 29.87
CA ILE A 841 33.27 48.48 31.34
C ILE A 841 32.42 49.56 32.00
N LYS A 842 32.42 50.78 31.45
CA LYS A 842 31.76 51.92 32.07
C LYS A 842 30.24 51.75 32.20
N PRO A 843 29.49 51.35 31.16
CA PRO A 843 28.06 51.07 31.29
C PRO A 843 27.76 49.97 32.32
N LEU A 844 28.55 48.89 32.34
CA LEU A 844 28.35 47.77 33.28
C LEU A 844 28.53 48.20 34.74
N LEU A 845 29.44 49.12 35.02
CA LEU A 845 29.75 49.55 36.38
C LEU A 845 28.95 50.78 36.84
N GLU A 846 28.58 51.68 35.93
CA GLU A 846 27.89 52.93 36.25
C GLU A 846 26.35 52.81 36.23
N ASP A 847 25.78 51.81 35.56
CA ASP A 847 24.35 51.51 35.62
C ASP A 847 24.02 50.72 36.89
N ALA A 848 23.09 51.25 37.70
CA ALA A 848 22.66 50.65 38.97
C ALA A 848 22.00 49.28 38.79
N GLY A 849 21.51 48.95 37.60
CA GLY A 849 20.87 47.67 37.28
C GLY A 849 21.74 46.62 36.60
N ALA A 850 22.97 46.95 36.15
CA ALA A 850 23.71 46.09 35.23
C ALA A 850 24.40 44.88 35.91
N LEU A 851 24.99 45.06 37.10
CA LEU A 851 25.76 44.00 37.79
C LEU A 851 25.27 43.67 39.21
N HIS A 852 24.47 44.53 39.84
CA HIS A 852 23.85 44.21 41.12
C HIS A 852 22.72 43.19 40.94
N ALA A 853 22.36 42.50 42.04
CA ALA A 853 21.22 41.58 42.01
C ALA A 853 19.94 42.41 41.97
N MET A 854 18.83 41.87 41.44
CA MET A 854 17.57 42.61 41.32
C MET A 854 17.12 43.26 42.64
N ASP A 855 17.47 42.66 43.79
CA ASP A 855 17.11 43.15 45.13
C ASP A 855 17.98 44.32 45.63
N ASN A 856 19.03 44.73 44.91
CA ASN A 856 20.00 45.76 45.34
C ASN A 856 20.33 46.80 44.24
N ALA A 857 19.42 47.01 43.28
CA ALA A 857 19.66 47.80 42.06
C ALA A 857 19.54 49.34 42.21
N HIS A 858 19.83 49.90 43.39
CA HIS A 858 19.59 51.31 43.68
C HIS A 858 20.84 52.19 43.55
N GLU A 859 22.04 51.60 43.55
CA GLU A 859 23.32 52.30 43.39
C GLU A 859 24.18 51.64 42.32
N PRO A 860 25.07 52.40 41.62
CA PRO A 860 26.00 51.84 40.66
C PRO A 860 27.02 50.88 41.27
N SER A 861 27.31 49.79 40.58
CA SER A 861 28.25 48.77 41.06
C SER A 861 29.71 49.21 41.16
N ILE A 862 30.05 50.36 40.56
CA ILE A 862 31.32 51.04 40.80
C ILE A 862 31.54 51.41 42.28
N VAL A 863 30.47 51.58 43.08
CA VAL A 863 30.57 51.94 44.50
C VAL A 863 31.28 50.84 45.30
N ASP A 864 31.01 49.57 45.02
CA ASP A 864 31.69 48.43 45.68
C ASP A 864 33.22 48.44 45.50
N PHE A 865 33.69 48.99 44.38
CA PHE A 865 35.12 49.15 44.11
C PHE A 865 35.71 50.37 44.81
N LEU A 866 34.94 51.46 44.94
CA LEU A 866 35.35 52.68 45.62
C LEU A 866 35.46 52.49 47.14
N GLU A 867 34.61 51.66 47.74
CA GLU A 867 34.61 51.36 49.17
C GLU A 867 35.91 50.66 49.63
N LEU A 868 36.65 50.01 48.73
CA LEU A 868 37.99 49.49 49.01
C LEU A 868 39.00 50.58 49.38
N GLY A 869 38.74 51.85 49.03
CA GLY A 869 39.56 53.00 49.39
C GLY A 869 39.32 53.55 50.80
N THR A 870 38.36 53.02 51.55
CA THR A 870 38.04 53.51 52.91
C THR A 870 39.10 53.11 53.94
N LYS A 871 39.28 53.94 54.98
CA LYS A 871 40.30 53.71 56.03
C LYS A 871 40.04 52.43 56.84
N GLU A 872 38.78 52.07 57.07
CA GLU A 872 38.37 50.84 57.76
C GLU A 872 37.67 49.89 56.77
N ILE A 873 38.31 48.76 56.43
CA ILE A 873 37.68 47.73 55.61
C ILE A 873 36.95 46.75 56.51
N SER A 874 35.63 46.68 56.38
CA SER A 874 34.85 45.58 56.96
C SER A 874 34.92 44.32 56.09
N THR A 875 34.61 43.17 56.68
CA THR A 875 34.47 41.92 55.92
C THR A 875 33.36 41.99 54.87
N GLU A 876 32.35 42.82 55.09
CA GLU A 876 31.23 43.03 54.16
C GLU A 876 31.67 43.74 52.88
N VAL A 877 32.51 44.78 52.98
CA VAL A 877 33.08 45.50 51.83
C VAL A 877 33.89 44.57 50.93
N ILE A 878 34.72 43.70 51.51
CA ILE A 878 35.51 42.71 50.75
C ILE A 878 34.60 41.71 50.04
N GLN A 879 33.50 41.31 50.68
CA GLN A 879 32.55 40.37 50.12
C GLN A 879 31.73 40.99 48.99
N SER A 880 31.33 42.27 49.13
CA SER A 880 30.62 43.03 48.09
C SER A 880 31.50 43.19 46.86
N PHE A 881 32.73 43.72 47.03
CA PHE A 881 33.72 43.82 45.95
C PHE A 881 33.95 42.48 45.25
N ARG A 882 34.15 41.40 46.00
CA ARG A 882 34.39 40.08 45.42
C ARG A 882 33.19 39.60 44.59
N SER A 883 31.98 39.76 45.10
CA SER A 883 30.75 39.40 44.40
C SER A 883 30.64 40.18 43.09
N THR A 884 30.81 41.50 43.16
CA THR A 884 30.66 42.39 42.01
C THR A 884 31.74 42.19 40.97
N TYR A 885 33.00 41.99 41.38
CA TYR A 885 34.09 41.65 40.48
C TYR A 885 33.86 40.31 39.76
N VAL A 886 33.36 39.29 40.47
CA VAL A 886 33.00 38.00 39.83
C VAL A 886 31.85 38.18 38.84
N ARG A 887 30.84 39.01 39.15
CA ARG A 887 29.74 39.28 38.22
C ARG A 887 30.19 40.06 36.99
N LEU A 888 31.09 41.03 37.15
CA LEU A 888 31.72 41.74 36.04
C LEU A 888 32.45 40.76 35.11
N LEU A 889 33.27 39.87 35.66
CA LEU A 889 33.97 38.84 34.88
C LEU A 889 33.00 37.92 34.13
N LYS A 890 31.88 37.55 34.75
CA LYS A 890 30.83 36.75 34.09
C LYS A 890 30.16 37.51 32.96
N ALA A 891 29.78 38.77 33.18
CA ALA A 891 29.14 39.60 32.16
C ALA A 891 30.06 39.79 30.94
N LEU A 892 31.34 40.05 31.18
CA LEU A 892 32.35 40.16 30.13
C LEU A 892 32.56 38.84 29.38
N ALA A 893 32.64 37.72 30.09
CA ALA A 893 32.73 36.41 29.44
C ALA A 893 31.50 36.08 28.58
N ILE A 894 30.31 36.48 29.01
CA ILE A 894 29.08 36.34 28.20
C ILE A 894 29.16 37.24 26.97
N ALA A 895 29.56 38.51 27.12
CA ALA A 895 29.67 39.47 26.03
C ALA A 895 30.67 39.02 24.96
N GLU A 896 31.83 38.50 25.38
CA GLU A 896 32.86 37.94 24.49
C GLU A 896 32.31 36.75 23.69
N VAL A 897 31.61 35.83 24.36
CA VAL A 897 31.06 34.62 23.72
C VAL A 897 29.90 34.93 22.77
N VAL A 898 29.07 35.93 23.08
CA VAL A 898 27.94 36.36 22.24
C VAL A 898 28.40 37.29 21.10
N GLY A 899 29.62 37.83 21.18
CA GLY A 899 30.15 38.75 20.17
C GLY A 899 29.48 40.13 20.22
N LEU A 900 29.09 40.59 21.42
CA LEU A 900 28.51 41.92 21.59
C LEU A 900 29.57 42.99 21.33
N SER A 901 29.30 43.91 20.40
CA SER A 901 30.05 45.17 20.29
C SER A 901 29.76 46.05 21.50
N GLY A 902 30.64 47.01 21.80
CA GLY A 902 30.44 47.94 22.93
C GLY A 902 29.25 48.91 22.83
N GLU A 903 28.40 48.76 21.81
CA GLU A 903 27.15 49.51 21.62
C GLU A 903 25.92 48.72 22.09
#